data_AF-A0AAX4EU75-F1
#
_entry.id   AF-A0AAX4EU75-F1
#
_cell.length_a   1.000
_cell.length_b   1.000
_cell.length_c   1.000
_cell.angle_alpha   90.00
_cell.angle_beta   90.00
_cell.angle_gamma   90.00
#
_symmetry.space_group_name_H-M   'P 1'
#
loop_
_entity.id
_entity.type
_entity.pdbx_description
1 polymer ?
#
loop_
_entity_poly.entity_id
_entity_poly.type
_entity_poly.pdbx_seq_one_letter_code
_entity_poly.pdbx_strand_id
1 'polypeptide(L)'
;MSKQHNTANAAAVAGKPLLGGEALYALETPLAVVEYDREVRIEAGHAVPQHGQLIGLLPPMGADRLGDRQFQRDYGVRFSYYAGAMANGIHSSDMVVALGQQQILGIFGAGGLSLERIAAELEQIQRQLPNGPFGVNLLHNPGNPAWELGCVTLLIERQVRVIEASAYINLSAALVYYRAAGLTRGADGRIQPQNRIIAKVSRREVAQHFLRPAPENLLKKLLDDGLITAQQAELARQVPMADDITVEGDSGGHTDQGLLACIFRSVVALRDELQAQSASGRRVRIGAAGGLGTPHAVLAAFALGAAYVVTGSINQACVEAGTSETVKQMLGKVQIGDVATAPSADMFELGAKVQVMKQGSMYAVRAQKLYALYKQYDRLEDIPAADVAQIEKQIFHQSLAEVWQQTVTYFERNHQPQAIVKAEQQPKKKMALIFQWYLGQSSRWAINSEPSRQLDYQVWCGSAMGALNEWLRGSALEDVAQRRAGDIAVLLMQGAAYLNRVTGLSALDIALPDALQRCTPDDLQRCGVSAIAPPQSNLSFQPQTGSTKIMDAETKLTLDQSKEFYKKCWELIPGGTHYNFGDPERPLVIPFNRGRNSRVWDLDGNEHLDLFCKFGALITGHHNEAYNDALIKYMHKVTSVDTCDLEVEVCETLIKHIPCADMVRFCLSGTEAVQNALRLARGFTGKTRFIRFHGHYHGNADNIMGWRKKQDLSWPVPEQFKGDLLDTWGRAPGAIEDQSFMLPWNDIDVLTATIERYHGEIAAVLMEPLCINGGGIFPREGYLEKTKALCEKYNIVLIFDEVITGVRVGLGGAQQLLGVTPHLATFGKALAGGSMPVSAIMGRRDIMNLYTRGKVIHAGTFNGYPLGLAAVKATYDLVEQDPGCYDRMADVMRQISGAFVKAAEAVDLPLVIQGMPTALVYHSQSTPVDRSEGYSDKVKFCDIIIREISKRYGIQFSPLSRMYSNLLMSQDDVRFFEERIFDAMENARKVIDITFKEGVEA
;
A
#
# COMPACT_ATOMS: atom_id res chain seq x y z
N MET A 1 54.45 -9.98 -18.82
CA MET A 1 54.65 -10.04 -17.35
C MET A 1 54.44 -8.62 -16.84
N SER A 2 53.50 -8.25 -15.99
CA SER A 2 52.51 -8.95 -15.16
C SER A 2 51.23 -8.09 -15.10
N LYS A 3 50.08 -8.73 -15.28
CA LYS A 3 48.75 -8.22 -14.93
C LYS A 3 48.59 -8.19 -13.39
N GLN A 4 47.54 -7.50 -12.95
CA GLN A 4 46.89 -7.52 -11.63
C GLN A 4 47.35 -6.46 -10.63
N HIS A 5 46.63 -5.34 -10.58
CA HIS A 5 46.17 -4.69 -9.35
C HIS A 5 44.99 -3.77 -9.67
N ASN A 6 43.76 -4.20 -9.38
CA ASN A 6 42.68 -3.41 -8.75
C ASN A 6 41.29 -4.08 -8.76
N THR A 7 41.19 -5.37 -8.42
CA THR A 7 39.87 -6.01 -8.19
C THR A 7 39.81 -6.83 -6.89
N ALA A 8 40.78 -6.67 -5.99
CA ALA A 8 40.85 -7.45 -4.74
C ALA A 8 40.27 -6.73 -3.50
N ASN A 9 39.92 -5.44 -3.56
CA ASN A 9 39.54 -4.67 -2.37
C ASN A 9 38.08 -4.80 -1.92
N ALA A 10 37.16 -5.30 -2.75
CA ALA A 10 35.74 -5.38 -2.37
C ALA A 10 35.38 -6.64 -1.55
N ALA A 11 36.26 -7.65 -1.52
CA ALA A 11 35.98 -8.92 -0.83
C ALA A 11 36.49 -8.97 0.62
N ALA A 12 37.35 -8.06 1.06
CA ALA A 12 38.06 -8.14 2.34
C ALA A 12 37.23 -7.68 3.56
N VAL A 13 36.21 -6.84 3.33
CA VAL A 13 35.45 -6.18 4.40
C VAL A 13 34.27 -7.04 4.91
N ALA A 14 33.82 -8.00 4.12
CA ALA A 14 32.65 -8.82 4.43
C ALA A 14 32.90 -9.72 5.67
N GLY A 15 32.14 -9.49 6.74
CA GLY A 15 32.16 -10.30 7.97
C GLY A 15 32.99 -9.72 9.13
N LYS A 16 33.64 -8.58 8.96
CA LYS A 16 34.35 -7.88 10.04
C LYS A 16 33.37 -7.03 10.88
N PRO A 17 33.43 -7.06 12.22
CA PRO A 17 32.59 -6.22 13.07
C PRO A 17 32.88 -4.73 12.86
N LEU A 18 31.83 -3.91 12.83
CA LEU A 18 31.92 -2.45 12.77
C LEU A 18 31.98 -1.86 14.19
N LEU A 19 33.07 -1.17 14.50
CA LEU A 19 33.27 -0.45 15.76
C LEU A 19 33.29 1.07 15.56
N GLY A 20 33.08 1.81 16.64
CA GLY A 20 33.09 3.29 16.60
C GLY A 20 31.82 3.90 16.01
N GLY A 21 30.71 3.15 15.96
CA GLY A 21 29.41 3.64 15.44
C GLY A 21 28.92 4.94 16.06
N GLU A 22 29.29 5.24 17.31
CA GLU A 22 28.99 6.49 17.99
C GLU A 22 29.56 7.73 17.26
N ALA A 23 30.65 7.58 16.51
CA ALA A 23 31.25 8.68 15.74
C ALA A 23 30.31 9.21 14.64
N LEU A 24 29.33 8.42 14.19
CA LEU A 24 28.34 8.84 13.18
C LEU A 24 27.52 10.06 13.64
N TYR A 25 27.29 10.19 14.95
CA TYR A 25 26.55 11.30 15.55
C TYR A 25 27.33 12.63 15.54
N ALA A 26 28.64 12.61 15.28
CA ALA A 26 29.45 13.83 15.15
C ALA A 26 29.26 14.48 13.77
N LEU A 27 28.05 14.99 13.48
CA LEU A 27 27.58 15.42 12.15
C LEU A 27 28.48 16.46 11.45
N GLU A 28 29.19 17.29 12.20
CA GLU A 28 30.10 18.31 11.64
C GLU A 28 31.52 17.82 11.40
N THR A 29 31.85 16.62 11.88
CA THR A 29 33.19 16.05 11.80
C THR A 29 33.25 15.05 10.64
N PRO A 30 34.22 15.16 9.71
CA PRO A 30 34.47 14.14 8.69
C PRO A 30 34.81 12.80 9.37
N LEU A 31 34.41 11.68 8.78
CA LEU A 31 34.70 10.35 9.33
C LEU A 31 35.50 9.52 8.33
N ALA A 32 36.55 8.87 8.82
CA ALA A 32 37.29 7.86 8.07
C ALA A 32 36.77 6.46 8.43
N VAL A 33 36.48 5.67 7.40
CA VAL A 33 36.11 4.26 7.54
C VAL A 33 37.35 3.44 7.22
N VAL A 34 37.90 2.80 8.24
CA VAL A 34 39.20 2.13 8.16
C VAL A 34 39.02 0.65 8.43
N GLU A 35 39.55 -0.17 7.54
CA GLU A 35 39.68 -1.60 7.72
C GLU A 35 41.00 -1.94 8.40
N TYR A 36 40.90 -2.71 9.49
CA TYR A 36 42.02 -3.35 10.16
C TYR A 36 41.93 -4.88 9.94
N ASP A 37 42.98 -5.63 10.33
CA ASP A 37 43.07 -7.07 10.08
C ASP A 37 41.82 -7.87 10.53
N ARG A 38 41.15 -7.42 11.60
CA ARG A 38 40.02 -8.13 12.23
C ARG A 38 38.71 -7.37 12.30
N GLU A 39 38.68 -6.08 11.94
CA GLU A 39 37.54 -5.19 12.22
C GLU A 39 37.51 -3.99 11.27
N VAL A 40 36.35 -3.33 11.21
CA VAL A 40 36.21 -2.02 10.57
C VAL A 40 35.92 -0.99 11.66
N ARG A 41 36.62 0.15 11.63
CA ARG A 41 36.40 1.26 12.57
C ARG A 41 35.94 2.52 11.84
N ILE A 42 35.06 3.26 12.49
CA ILE A 42 34.72 4.64 12.13
C ILE A 42 35.52 5.56 13.05
N GLU A 43 36.40 6.35 12.45
CA GLU A 43 37.30 7.26 13.16
C GLU A 43 37.01 8.72 12.79
N ALA A 44 37.08 9.62 13.77
CA ALA A 44 36.88 11.04 13.54
C ALA A 44 38.10 11.67 12.86
N GLY A 45 37.88 12.40 11.76
CA GLY A 45 38.91 13.14 11.04
C GLY A 45 39.15 12.66 9.61
N HIS A 46 40.18 13.23 8.97
CA HIS A 46 40.65 12.86 7.63
C HIS A 46 41.96 12.07 7.65
N ALA A 47 42.47 11.73 8.84
CA ALA A 47 43.80 11.15 8.96
C ALA A 47 43.80 9.74 8.37
N VAL A 48 44.69 9.51 7.39
CA VAL A 48 45.02 8.15 6.94
C VAL A 48 45.77 7.48 8.10
N PRO A 49 45.23 6.40 8.67
CA PRO A 49 45.85 5.79 9.84
C PRO A 49 47.21 5.19 9.46
N GLN A 50 48.16 5.21 10.41
CA GLN A 50 49.51 4.68 10.19
C GLN A 50 49.51 3.15 9.98
N HIS A 51 48.47 2.47 10.48
CA HIS A 51 48.23 1.04 10.37
C HIS A 51 46.76 0.84 9.97
N GLY A 52 46.45 -0.04 9.02
CA GLY A 52 45.09 -0.24 8.48
C GLY A 52 44.88 0.38 7.09
N GLN A 53 43.83 -0.07 6.40
CA GLN A 53 43.47 0.32 5.04
C GLN A 53 42.25 1.24 5.04
N LEU A 54 42.38 2.46 4.49
CA LEU A 54 41.24 3.36 4.32
C LEU A 54 40.26 2.80 3.27
N ILE A 55 39.02 2.54 3.67
CA ILE A 55 37.92 2.10 2.80
C ILE A 55 37.22 3.28 2.17
N GLY A 56 36.94 4.31 2.95
CA GLY A 56 36.24 5.49 2.47
C GLY A 56 36.19 6.63 3.48
N LEU A 57 35.78 7.80 3.01
CA LEU A 57 35.57 8.98 3.82
C LEU A 57 34.09 9.38 3.75
N LEU A 58 33.47 9.59 4.91
CA LEU A 58 32.16 10.22 5.01
C LEU A 58 32.36 11.71 5.30
N PRO A 59 31.80 12.61 4.48
CA PRO A 59 31.97 14.03 4.70
C PRO A 59 31.21 14.50 5.96
N PRO A 60 31.53 15.71 6.46
CA PRO A 60 30.64 16.43 7.38
C PRO A 60 29.24 16.52 6.76
N MET A 61 28.25 16.04 7.50
CA MET A 61 26.85 16.02 7.08
C MET A 61 25.98 16.59 8.19
N GLY A 62 26.11 17.92 8.39
CA GLY A 62 25.24 18.69 9.25
C GLY A 62 23.79 18.74 8.72
N ALA A 63 22.84 18.95 9.63
CA ALA A 63 21.42 19.08 9.27
C ALA A 63 21.14 20.29 8.35
N ASP A 64 21.97 21.33 8.39
CA ASP A 64 21.97 22.49 7.48
C ASP A 64 22.41 22.13 6.05
N ARG A 65 23.01 20.96 5.84
CA ARG A 65 23.45 20.50 4.52
C ARG A 65 22.37 19.75 3.74
N LEU A 66 21.26 19.41 4.37
CA LEU A 66 20.11 18.80 3.71
C LEU A 66 19.30 19.86 2.94
N GLY A 67 18.92 19.53 1.71
CA GLY A 67 18.13 20.40 0.84
C GLY A 67 18.92 21.52 0.16
N ASP A 68 18.25 22.63 -0.13
CA ASP A 68 18.77 23.73 -0.95
C ASP A 68 19.24 24.92 -0.08
N ARG A 69 20.53 25.22 -0.10
CA ARG A 69 21.11 26.35 0.65
C ARG A 69 20.57 27.72 0.20
N GLN A 70 20.06 27.84 -1.02
CA GLN A 70 19.45 29.09 -1.46
C GLN A 70 18.09 29.29 -0.77
N PHE A 71 17.36 28.24 -0.43
CA PHE A 71 16.16 28.35 0.42
C PHE A 71 16.53 28.94 1.78
N GLN A 72 17.56 28.38 2.43
CA GLN A 72 18.05 28.85 3.72
C GLN A 72 18.41 30.35 3.71
N ARG A 73 19.15 30.78 2.68
CA ARG A 73 19.54 32.18 2.49
C ARG A 73 18.35 33.09 2.20
N ASP A 74 17.46 32.65 1.32
CA ASP A 74 16.31 33.45 0.87
C ASP A 74 15.30 33.72 2.00
N TYR A 75 15.18 32.77 2.93
CA TYR A 75 14.23 32.83 4.04
C TYR A 75 14.89 33.13 5.40
N GLY A 76 16.22 33.24 5.47
CA GLY A 76 16.94 33.53 6.72
C GLY A 76 16.85 32.42 7.76
N VAL A 77 16.82 31.15 7.31
CA VAL A 77 16.64 29.97 8.17
C VAL A 77 17.88 29.10 8.22
N ARG A 78 18.04 28.37 9.33
CA ARG A 78 19.13 27.42 9.55
C ARG A 78 18.96 26.11 8.77
N PHE A 79 17.72 25.65 8.62
CA PHE A 79 17.40 24.37 7.99
C PHE A 79 16.52 24.56 6.77
N SER A 80 16.65 23.67 5.79
CA SER A 80 15.71 23.56 4.65
C SER A 80 14.42 22.88 5.10
N TYR A 81 13.73 23.52 6.05
CA TYR A 81 12.57 23.03 6.77
C TYR A 81 11.65 24.21 7.08
N TYR A 82 10.33 24.01 7.00
CA TYR A 82 9.38 24.91 7.64
C TYR A 82 8.19 24.15 8.24
N ALA A 83 7.58 24.71 9.27
CA ALA A 83 6.34 24.20 9.84
C ALA A 83 5.16 24.87 9.13
N GLY A 84 4.34 24.06 8.45
CA GLY A 84 3.22 24.53 7.63
C GLY A 84 2.06 25.07 8.45
N ALA A 85 1.22 25.88 7.80
CA ALA A 85 0.09 26.50 8.46
C ALA A 85 -0.96 25.50 8.92
N MET A 86 -1.59 25.81 10.05
CA MET A 86 -2.77 25.11 10.56
C MET A 86 -3.82 26.17 10.89
N ALA A 87 -4.99 26.08 10.24
CA ALA A 87 -6.03 27.10 10.24
C ALA A 87 -6.54 27.49 11.63
N ASN A 88 -7.32 28.58 11.70
CA ASN A 88 -7.93 29.11 12.92
C ASN A 88 -6.91 29.44 14.03
N GLY A 89 -5.67 29.79 13.66
CA GLY A 89 -4.61 30.10 14.62
C GLY A 89 -4.05 28.88 15.38
N ILE A 90 -4.32 27.65 14.91
CA ILE A 90 -3.72 26.44 15.49
C ILE A 90 -2.19 26.48 15.33
N HIS A 91 -1.70 26.92 14.17
CA HIS A 91 -0.33 27.41 14.06
C HIS A 91 -0.32 28.84 14.59
N SER A 92 -0.12 28.94 15.91
CA SER A 92 -0.24 30.16 16.70
C SER A 92 0.94 31.10 16.48
N SER A 93 0.80 32.34 16.95
CA SER A 93 1.93 33.27 17.05
C SER A 93 3.04 32.74 17.96
N ASP A 94 2.70 32.07 19.07
CA ASP A 94 3.68 31.46 19.98
C ASP A 94 4.53 30.39 19.28
N MET A 95 3.90 29.55 18.43
CA MET A 95 4.62 28.55 17.64
C MET A 95 5.53 29.20 16.61
N VAL A 96 5.05 30.23 15.91
CA VAL A 96 5.87 31.00 14.95
C VAL A 96 7.07 31.62 15.65
N VAL A 97 6.88 32.21 16.83
CA VAL A 97 7.95 32.82 17.63
C VAL A 97 8.95 31.77 18.09
N ALA A 98 8.49 30.66 18.65
CA ALA A 98 9.36 29.58 19.13
C ALA A 98 10.24 29.00 18.01
N LEU A 99 9.67 28.80 16.81
CA LEU A 99 10.42 28.35 15.64
C LEU A 99 11.39 29.42 15.12
N GLY A 100 10.93 30.66 14.99
CA GLY A 100 11.74 31.77 14.46
C GLY A 100 12.93 32.11 15.34
N GLN A 101 12.81 31.98 16.67
CA GLN A 101 13.93 32.13 17.61
C GLN A 101 15.05 31.10 17.37
N GLN A 102 14.70 29.92 16.85
CA GLN A 102 15.66 28.90 16.42
C GLN A 102 16.05 29.02 14.94
N GLN A 103 15.67 30.12 14.28
CA GLN A 103 15.84 30.35 12.84
C GLN A 103 15.19 29.27 11.97
N ILE A 104 14.00 28.81 12.36
CA ILE A 104 13.16 27.89 11.59
C ILE A 104 11.93 28.65 11.12
N LEU A 105 11.55 28.48 9.85
CA LEU A 105 10.37 29.17 9.31
C LEU A 105 9.08 28.54 9.86
N GLY A 106 8.30 29.34 10.59
CA GLY A 106 6.91 29.03 10.97
C GLY A 106 5.92 29.85 10.15
N ILE A 107 4.79 29.25 9.76
CA ILE A 107 3.74 29.90 8.99
C ILE A 107 2.48 30.09 9.85
N PHE A 108 2.18 31.34 10.19
CA PHE A 108 1.00 31.67 10.99
C PHE A 108 -0.31 31.25 10.30
N GLY A 109 -1.18 30.56 11.04
CA GLY A 109 -2.43 29.98 10.56
C GLY A 109 -3.59 30.97 10.42
N ALA A 110 -3.50 31.92 9.49
CA ALA A 110 -4.49 32.99 9.33
C ALA A 110 -5.85 32.55 8.75
N GLY A 111 -5.92 31.42 8.04
CA GLY A 111 -7.16 30.92 7.45
C GLY A 111 -8.27 30.75 8.49
N GLY A 112 -9.44 31.38 8.25
CA GLY A 112 -10.59 31.33 9.16
C GLY A 112 -10.62 32.40 10.26
N LEU A 113 -9.58 33.24 10.37
CA LEU A 113 -9.54 34.38 11.30
C LEU A 113 -10.02 35.69 10.66
N SER A 114 -10.49 36.63 11.48
CA SER A 114 -10.82 38.00 11.04
C SER A 114 -9.55 38.82 10.79
N LEU A 115 -9.65 39.89 9.99
CA LEU A 115 -8.52 40.76 9.68
C LEU A 115 -7.97 41.46 10.93
N GLU A 116 -8.83 41.83 11.87
CA GLU A 116 -8.46 42.46 13.14
C GLU A 116 -7.65 41.49 14.00
N ARG A 117 -8.07 40.21 14.06
CA ARG A 117 -7.32 39.18 14.77
C ARG A 117 -5.97 38.93 14.13
N ILE A 118 -5.91 38.84 12.80
CA ILE A 118 -4.65 38.68 12.07
C ILE A 118 -3.72 39.86 12.37
N ALA A 119 -4.22 41.10 12.33
CA ALA A 119 -3.41 42.28 12.63
C ALA A 119 -2.81 42.26 14.04
N ALA A 120 -3.59 41.86 15.05
CA ALA A 120 -3.13 41.76 16.43
C ALA A 120 -2.04 40.68 16.61
N GLU A 121 -2.22 39.51 15.98
CA GLU A 121 -1.25 38.41 16.03
C GLU A 121 0.05 38.77 15.31
N LEU A 122 -0.02 39.48 14.18
CA LEU A 122 1.15 40.00 13.48
C LEU A 122 1.95 40.98 14.33
N GLU A 123 1.28 41.86 15.08
CA GLU A 123 1.97 42.78 15.99
C GLU A 123 2.78 42.01 17.05
N GLN A 124 2.20 40.94 17.63
CA GLN A 124 2.91 40.08 18.58
C GLN A 124 4.11 39.39 17.94
N ILE A 125 3.94 38.79 16.75
CA ILE A 125 5.01 38.09 16.05
C ILE A 125 6.15 39.07 15.72
N GLN A 126 5.84 40.23 15.14
CA GLN A 126 6.84 41.20 14.70
C GLN A 126 7.57 41.87 15.87
N ARG A 127 6.92 42.01 17.02
CA ARG A 127 7.58 42.50 18.23
C ARG A 127 8.70 41.56 18.70
N GLN A 128 8.51 40.25 18.54
CA GLN A 128 9.48 39.23 18.97
C GLN A 128 10.44 38.79 17.86
N LEU A 129 10.01 38.88 16.59
CA LEU A 129 10.78 38.54 15.39
C LEU A 129 10.78 39.72 14.40
N PRO A 130 11.38 40.88 14.75
CA PRO A 130 11.35 42.07 13.91
C PRO A 130 12.00 41.87 12.54
N ASN A 131 12.92 40.93 12.43
CA ASN A 131 13.63 40.59 11.19
C ASN A 131 13.27 39.19 10.66
N GLY A 132 12.23 38.55 11.20
CA GLY A 132 11.91 37.15 10.90
C GLY A 132 12.89 36.14 11.53
N PRO A 133 12.90 34.88 11.03
CA PRO A 133 12.06 34.36 9.95
C PRO A 133 10.64 34.04 10.41
N PHE A 134 9.63 34.48 9.65
CA PHE A 134 8.25 34.00 9.77
C PHE A 134 7.50 34.20 8.44
N GLY A 135 6.40 33.48 8.27
CA GLY A 135 5.45 33.70 7.19
C GLY A 135 4.01 33.64 7.66
N VAL A 136 3.08 33.92 6.74
CA VAL A 136 1.64 33.90 7.01
C VAL A 136 0.93 33.10 5.94
N ASN A 137 -0.05 32.29 6.34
CA ASN A 137 -0.88 31.58 5.40
C ASN A 137 -1.86 32.53 4.69
N LEU A 138 -1.91 32.45 3.35
CA LEU A 138 -2.99 33.02 2.56
C LEU A 138 -3.83 31.87 2.01
N LEU A 139 -4.93 31.60 2.69
CA LEU A 139 -5.88 30.56 2.28
C LEU A 139 -6.80 31.12 1.20
N HIS A 140 -6.85 30.48 0.04
CA HIS A 140 -7.74 30.90 -1.04
C HIS A 140 -9.21 30.77 -0.62
N ASN A 141 -10.00 31.83 -0.82
CA ASN A 141 -11.42 31.82 -0.53
C ASN A 141 -12.21 32.47 -1.69
N PRO A 142 -12.59 31.71 -2.73
CA PRO A 142 -13.32 32.26 -3.87
C PRO A 142 -14.71 32.77 -3.50
N GLY A 143 -15.28 32.34 -2.38
CA GLY A 143 -16.54 32.84 -1.83
C GLY A 143 -16.42 34.19 -1.12
N ASN A 144 -15.19 34.63 -0.79
CA ASN A 144 -14.92 35.91 -0.14
C ASN A 144 -13.63 36.58 -0.68
N PRO A 145 -13.61 37.03 -1.95
CA PRO A 145 -12.44 37.66 -2.54
C PRO A 145 -12.07 39.00 -1.87
N ALA A 146 -13.03 39.67 -1.22
CA ALA A 146 -12.79 40.90 -0.48
C ALA A 146 -11.92 40.66 0.77
N TRP A 147 -12.17 39.57 1.50
CA TRP A 147 -11.30 39.18 2.62
C TRP A 147 -9.88 38.83 2.15
N GLU A 148 -9.75 38.09 1.04
CA GLU A 148 -8.43 37.71 0.50
C GLU A 148 -7.61 38.96 0.12
N LEU A 149 -8.24 39.93 -0.56
CA LEU A 149 -7.61 41.22 -0.87
C LEU A 149 -7.29 42.02 0.39
N GLY A 150 -8.21 42.11 1.35
CA GLY A 150 -7.98 42.80 2.62
C GLY A 150 -6.83 42.20 3.44
N CYS A 151 -6.71 40.86 3.43
CA CYS A 151 -5.60 40.15 4.05
C CYS A 151 -4.28 40.50 3.35
N VAL A 152 -4.21 40.42 2.02
CA VAL A 152 -3.00 40.81 1.28
C VAL A 152 -2.60 42.25 1.54
N THR A 153 -3.55 43.18 1.54
CA THR A 153 -3.27 44.60 1.85
C THR A 153 -2.67 44.75 3.24
N LEU A 154 -3.28 44.13 4.26
CA LEU A 154 -2.75 44.12 5.63
C LEU A 154 -1.32 43.54 5.67
N LEU A 155 -1.05 42.44 4.96
CA LEU A 155 0.27 41.81 4.92
C LEU A 155 1.32 42.73 4.28
N ILE A 156 0.97 43.45 3.21
CA ILE A 156 1.84 44.44 2.57
C ILE A 156 2.11 45.62 3.51
N GLU A 157 1.07 46.18 4.12
CA GLU A 157 1.17 47.30 5.07
C GLU A 157 2.05 46.95 6.28
N ARG A 158 1.90 45.72 6.79
CA ARG A 158 2.73 45.18 7.87
C ARG A 158 4.09 44.66 7.39
N GLN A 159 4.41 44.77 6.09
CA GLN A 159 5.68 44.30 5.52
C GLN A 159 5.98 42.81 5.77
N VAL A 160 4.95 41.97 5.80
CA VAL A 160 5.13 40.51 5.85
C VAL A 160 5.73 40.05 4.52
N ARG A 161 6.92 39.44 4.58
CA ARG A 161 7.73 39.12 3.39
C ARG A 161 7.56 37.71 2.85
N VAL A 162 6.87 36.84 3.58
CA VAL A 162 6.67 35.44 3.19
C VAL A 162 5.22 35.06 3.38
N ILE A 163 4.61 34.51 2.34
CA ILE A 163 3.32 33.84 2.46
C ILE A 163 3.39 32.39 1.99
N GLU A 164 2.61 31.54 2.67
CA GLU A 164 2.23 30.23 2.16
C GLU A 164 0.85 30.35 1.48
N ALA A 165 0.80 30.23 0.16
CA ALA A 165 -0.44 30.25 -0.61
C ALA A 165 -1.01 28.83 -0.72
N SER A 166 -2.21 28.60 -0.15
CA SER A 166 -2.82 27.26 -0.10
C SER A 166 -4.27 27.25 -0.59
N ALA A 167 -4.74 26.08 -1.05
CA ALA A 167 -6.09 25.83 -1.59
C ALA A 167 -6.43 26.57 -2.90
N TYR A 168 -5.43 27.11 -3.61
CA TYR A 168 -5.64 27.74 -4.91
C TYR A 168 -5.91 26.69 -6.01
N ILE A 169 -6.95 26.93 -6.81
CA ILE A 169 -7.19 26.21 -8.08
C ILE A 169 -6.72 27.08 -9.26
N ASN A 170 -7.02 28.38 -9.19
CA ASN A 170 -6.57 29.42 -10.12
C ASN A 170 -5.97 30.58 -9.33
N LEU A 171 -5.09 31.37 -9.94
CA LEU A 171 -4.54 32.57 -9.31
C LEU A 171 -5.62 33.63 -9.10
N SER A 172 -5.60 34.30 -7.95
CA SER A 172 -6.46 35.45 -7.67
C SER A 172 -5.75 36.77 -7.93
N ALA A 173 -6.52 37.84 -8.12
CA ALA A 173 -5.96 39.20 -8.22
C ALA A 173 -5.20 39.61 -6.94
N ALA A 174 -5.68 39.20 -5.76
CA ALA A 174 -5.03 39.49 -4.48
C ALA A 174 -3.63 38.83 -4.40
N LEU A 175 -3.51 37.56 -4.81
CA LEU A 175 -2.23 36.87 -4.80
C LEU A 175 -1.23 37.48 -5.79
N VAL A 176 -1.70 37.86 -6.99
CA VAL A 176 -0.88 38.57 -7.98
C VAL A 176 -0.45 39.95 -7.46
N TYR A 177 -1.33 40.65 -6.75
CA TYR A 177 -1.01 41.92 -6.11
C TYR A 177 0.12 41.76 -5.09
N TYR A 178 0.03 40.78 -4.18
CA TYR A 178 1.09 40.51 -3.20
C TYR A 178 2.45 40.27 -3.86
N ARG A 179 2.48 39.44 -4.92
CA ARG A 179 3.70 39.16 -5.68
C ARG A 179 4.26 40.42 -6.33
N ALA A 180 3.46 41.12 -7.13
CA ALA A 180 3.90 42.25 -7.93
C ALA A 180 4.32 43.45 -7.07
N ALA A 181 3.58 43.72 -5.98
CA ALA A 181 3.88 44.82 -5.05
C ALA A 181 5.28 44.71 -4.44
N GLY A 182 5.78 43.48 -4.24
CA GLY A 182 7.10 43.24 -3.67
C GLY A 182 8.26 43.19 -4.67
N LEU A 183 8.04 43.44 -5.96
CA LEU A 183 9.10 43.38 -6.97
C LEU A 183 9.80 44.71 -7.13
N THR A 184 11.13 44.70 -6.99
CA THR A 184 11.99 45.84 -7.31
C THR A 184 13.15 45.41 -8.22
N ARG A 185 13.80 46.38 -8.86
CA ARG A 185 15.05 46.15 -9.61
C ARG A 185 16.23 46.59 -8.75
N GLY A 186 17.18 45.70 -8.50
CA GLY A 186 18.39 45.98 -7.75
C GLY A 186 19.39 46.83 -8.52
N ALA A 187 20.41 47.35 -7.83
CA ALA A 187 21.48 48.17 -8.43
C ALA A 187 22.32 47.41 -9.47
N ASP A 188 22.35 46.08 -9.38
CA ASP A 188 22.99 45.16 -10.35
C ASP A 188 22.09 44.80 -11.55
N GLY A 189 20.91 45.42 -11.63
CA GLY A 189 19.91 45.19 -12.68
C GLY A 189 19.04 43.95 -12.49
N ARG A 190 19.29 43.11 -11.46
CA ARG A 190 18.53 41.88 -11.20
C ARG A 190 17.19 42.18 -10.52
N ILE A 191 16.20 41.34 -10.75
CA ILE A 191 14.87 41.45 -10.12
C ILE A 191 14.93 40.87 -8.70
N GLN A 192 14.56 41.69 -7.72
CA GLN A 192 14.55 41.35 -6.31
C GLN A 192 13.11 41.24 -5.80
N PRO A 193 12.61 40.03 -5.51
CA PRO A 193 11.34 39.87 -4.83
C PRO A 193 11.54 40.04 -3.33
N GLN A 194 11.03 41.15 -2.82
CA GLN A 194 10.93 41.38 -1.38
C GLN A 194 9.80 40.53 -0.77
N ASN A 195 8.72 40.33 -1.53
CA ASN A 195 7.59 39.49 -1.14
C ASN A 195 7.74 38.12 -1.81
N ARG A 196 7.88 37.07 -0.99
CA ARG A 196 8.10 35.70 -1.43
C ARG A 196 6.85 34.86 -1.24
N ILE A 197 6.60 33.98 -2.21
CA ILE A 197 5.44 33.08 -2.19
C ILE A 197 5.94 31.64 -2.19
N ILE A 198 5.51 30.88 -1.18
CA ILE A 198 5.58 29.43 -1.14
C ILE A 198 4.19 28.90 -1.51
N ALA A 199 4.03 28.30 -2.68
CA ALA A 199 2.74 27.77 -3.12
C ALA A 199 2.60 26.30 -2.73
N LYS A 200 1.60 25.96 -1.92
CA LYS A 200 1.34 24.57 -1.51
C LYS A 200 0.29 23.93 -2.41
N VAL A 201 0.68 22.86 -3.11
CA VAL A 201 -0.11 22.22 -4.17
C VAL A 201 -0.02 20.70 -4.10
N SER A 202 -1.08 20.01 -4.48
CA SER A 202 -1.14 18.54 -4.62
C SER A 202 -1.22 18.07 -6.08
N ARG A 203 -1.43 19.01 -7.02
CA ARG A 203 -1.74 18.71 -8.43
C ARG A 203 -0.82 19.43 -9.41
N ARG A 204 -0.46 18.72 -10.49
CA ARG A 204 0.48 19.21 -11.52
C ARG A 204 -0.08 20.45 -12.24
N GLU A 205 -1.36 20.44 -12.57
CA GLU A 205 -2.05 21.53 -13.26
C GLU A 205 -2.09 22.82 -12.44
N VAL A 206 -2.25 22.72 -11.11
CA VAL A 206 -2.20 23.89 -10.22
C VAL A 206 -0.78 24.42 -10.12
N ALA A 207 0.21 23.53 -9.98
CA ALA A 207 1.62 23.91 -9.92
C ALA A 207 2.05 24.73 -11.16
N GLN A 208 1.50 24.42 -12.34
CA GLN A 208 1.79 25.16 -13.58
C GLN A 208 1.48 26.65 -13.48
N HIS A 209 0.41 27.05 -12.78
CA HIS A 209 0.06 28.45 -12.62
C HIS A 209 1.12 29.21 -11.80
N PHE A 210 1.69 28.56 -10.78
CA PHE A 210 2.71 29.14 -9.91
C PHE A 210 4.12 29.16 -10.52
N LEU A 211 4.41 28.20 -11.41
CA LEU A 211 5.66 28.12 -12.16
C LEU A 211 5.77 29.16 -13.27
N ARG A 212 4.65 29.80 -13.65
CA ARG A 212 4.59 30.80 -14.72
C ARG A 212 4.51 32.22 -14.14
N PRO A 213 4.84 33.24 -14.95
CA PRO A 213 4.59 34.63 -14.59
C PRO A 213 3.11 34.95 -14.38
N ALA A 214 2.85 36.10 -13.76
CA ALA A 214 1.50 36.58 -13.52
C ALA A 214 0.71 36.72 -14.83
N PRO A 215 -0.56 36.26 -14.88
CA PRO A 215 -1.42 36.42 -16.06
C PRO A 215 -1.66 37.89 -16.43
N GLU A 216 -1.56 38.22 -17.72
CA GLU A 216 -1.66 39.61 -18.21
C GLU A 216 -3.02 40.26 -17.90
N ASN A 217 -4.11 39.48 -17.92
CA ASN A 217 -5.43 39.99 -17.57
C ASN A 217 -5.53 40.43 -16.10
N LEU A 218 -4.85 39.72 -15.19
CA LEU A 218 -4.80 40.09 -13.78
C LEU A 218 -3.86 41.28 -13.55
N LEU A 219 -2.70 41.32 -14.23
CA LEU A 219 -1.79 42.47 -14.17
C LEU A 219 -2.44 43.75 -14.68
N LYS A 220 -3.14 43.68 -15.83
CA LYS A 220 -3.88 44.81 -16.39
C LYS A 220 -4.94 45.29 -15.41
N LYS A 221 -5.72 44.39 -14.82
CA LYS A 221 -6.72 44.75 -13.82
C LYS A 221 -6.09 45.48 -12.64
N LEU A 222 -4.97 44.99 -12.11
CA LEU A 222 -4.29 45.63 -10.97
C LEU A 222 -3.68 47.00 -11.32
N LEU A 223 -3.26 47.20 -12.58
CA LEU A 223 -2.83 48.50 -13.09
C LEU A 223 -4.01 49.47 -13.20
N ASP A 224 -5.13 49.02 -13.78
CA ASP A 224 -6.35 49.80 -13.95
C ASP A 224 -6.95 50.20 -12.58
N ASP A 225 -6.86 49.29 -11.60
CA ASP A 225 -7.28 49.51 -10.20
C ASP A 225 -6.27 50.36 -9.40
N GLY A 226 -5.11 50.71 -9.98
CA GLY A 226 -4.07 51.53 -9.35
C GLY A 226 -3.32 50.84 -8.19
N LEU A 227 -3.43 49.52 -8.07
CA LEU A 227 -2.81 48.74 -6.99
C LEU A 227 -1.32 48.45 -7.26
N ILE A 228 -0.89 48.42 -8.52
CA ILE A 228 0.52 48.24 -8.89
C ILE A 228 0.96 49.30 -9.89
N THR A 229 2.25 49.57 -9.93
CA THR A 229 2.88 50.46 -10.92
C THR A 229 3.16 49.72 -12.23
N ALA A 230 3.31 50.47 -13.33
CA ALA A 230 3.75 49.91 -14.62
C ALA A 230 5.10 49.18 -14.52
N GLN A 231 6.01 49.68 -13.68
CA GLN A 231 7.29 49.02 -13.42
C GLN A 231 7.11 47.68 -12.71
N GLN A 232 6.27 47.60 -11.67
CA GLN A 232 5.98 46.33 -10.97
C GLN A 232 5.31 45.31 -11.89
N ALA A 233 4.36 45.75 -12.73
CA ALA A 233 3.73 44.88 -13.72
C ALA A 233 4.75 44.32 -14.72
N GLU A 234 5.68 45.16 -15.20
CA GLU A 234 6.74 44.72 -16.10
C GLU A 234 7.69 43.71 -15.44
N LEU A 235 8.08 43.93 -14.19
CA LEU A 235 8.88 42.98 -13.44
C LEU A 235 8.13 41.65 -13.21
N ALA A 236 6.82 41.71 -12.96
CA ALA A 236 5.98 40.54 -12.71
C ALA A 236 5.85 39.60 -13.93
N ARG A 237 6.00 40.12 -15.16
CA ARG A 237 6.04 39.31 -16.40
C ARG A 237 7.30 38.47 -16.52
N GLN A 238 8.37 38.85 -15.81
CA GLN A 238 9.71 38.28 -15.96
C GLN A 238 10.06 37.27 -14.87
N VAL A 239 9.20 37.09 -13.86
CA VAL A 239 9.44 36.17 -12.74
C VAL A 239 8.27 35.22 -12.54
N PRO A 240 8.49 33.99 -12.06
CA PRO A 240 7.41 33.10 -11.69
C PRO A 240 6.58 33.68 -10.54
N MET A 241 5.31 33.27 -10.48
CA MET A 241 4.37 33.64 -9.42
C MET A 241 4.86 33.19 -8.04
N ALA A 242 5.42 31.99 -7.92
CA ALA A 242 6.02 31.50 -6.68
C ALA A 242 7.55 31.43 -6.77
N ASP A 243 8.23 31.62 -5.64
CA ASP A 243 9.67 31.34 -5.51
C ASP A 243 9.89 29.85 -5.22
N ASP A 244 8.93 29.25 -4.52
CA ASP A 244 9.00 27.90 -3.99
C ASP A 244 7.62 27.22 -4.12
N ILE A 245 7.61 25.93 -4.46
CA ILE A 245 6.40 25.10 -4.52
C ILE A 245 6.55 23.95 -3.55
N THR A 246 5.63 23.87 -2.60
CA THR A 246 5.50 22.72 -1.69
C THR A 246 4.54 21.71 -2.32
N VAL A 247 5.06 20.54 -2.69
CA VAL A 247 4.22 19.42 -3.14
C VAL A 247 3.71 18.67 -1.91
N GLU A 248 2.40 18.69 -1.72
CA GLU A 248 1.72 18.07 -0.58
C GLU A 248 1.11 16.73 -0.99
N GLY A 249 1.68 15.65 -0.43
CA GLY A 249 1.10 14.29 -0.50
C GLY A 249 -0.04 14.11 0.48
N ASP A 250 -0.22 12.89 0.98
CA ASP A 250 -1.21 12.62 2.02
C ASP A 250 -0.87 13.39 3.31
N SER A 251 -1.81 14.22 3.78
CA SER A 251 -1.62 15.16 4.89
C SER A 251 -2.89 15.27 5.75
N GLY A 252 -2.78 15.86 6.94
CA GLY A 252 -3.96 16.19 7.75
C GLY A 252 -4.68 17.43 7.22
N GLY A 253 -6.01 17.45 7.31
CA GLY A 253 -6.83 18.52 6.71
C GLY A 253 -7.13 18.25 5.24
N HIS A 254 -7.28 19.27 4.42
CA HIS A 254 -7.56 19.09 2.98
C HIS A 254 -6.42 18.36 2.29
N THR A 255 -6.73 17.22 1.68
CA THR A 255 -5.76 16.42 0.93
C THR A 255 -6.46 15.63 -0.17
N ASP A 256 -5.76 15.44 -1.30
CA ASP A 256 -6.17 14.53 -2.36
C ASP A 256 -5.69 13.08 -2.10
N GLN A 257 -5.04 12.81 -0.95
CA GLN A 257 -4.43 11.53 -0.58
C GLN A 257 -3.39 11.03 -1.60
N GLY A 258 -2.70 11.98 -2.24
CA GLY A 258 -1.68 11.67 -3.25
C GLY A 258 -0.44 11.03 -2.64
N LEU A 259 0.09 9.99 -3.29
CA LEU A 259 1.37 9.39 -2.89
C LEU A 259 2.52 10.36 -3.21
N LEU A 260 3.18 10.89 -2.16
CA LEU A 260 4.20 11.94 -2.27
C LEU A 260 5.27 11.63 -3.31
N ALA A 261 5.82 10.41 -3.32
CA ALA A 261 6.88 10.01 -4.25
C ALA A 261 6.48 10.18 -5.74
N CYS A 262 5.21 9.91 -6.07
CA CYS A 262 4.69 10.02 -7.43
C CYS A 262 4.45 11.47 -7.82
N ILE A 263 3.71 12.22 -6.99
CA ILE A 263 3.34 13.60 -7.30
C ILE A 263 4.55 14.54 -7.30
N PHE A 264 5.51 14.31 -6.39
CA PHE A 264 6.71 15.13 -6.26
C PHE A 264 7.53 15.12 -7.54
N ARG A 265 7.87 13.93 -8.06
CA ARG A 265 8.66 13.82 -9.30
C ARG A 265 7.91 14.35 -10.52
N SER A 266 6.58 14.23 -10.54
CA SER A 266 5.75 14.84 -11.58
C SER A 266 5.86 16.37 -11.60
N VAL A 267 5.78 17.03 -10.44
CA VAL A 267 5.93 18.49 -10.34
C VAL A 267 7.37 18.94 -10.60
N VAL A 268 8.37 18.17 -10.18
CA VAL A 268 9.78 18.45 -10.52
C VAL A 268 10.00 18.44 -12.03
N ALA A 269 9.49 17.41 -12.74
CA ALA A 269 9.57 17.34 -14.19
C ALA A 269 8.89 18.56 -14.85
N LEU A 270 7.69 18.94 -14.38
CA LEU A 270 7.01 20.14 -14.88
C LEU A 270 7.85 21.42 -14.66
N ARG A 271 8.47 21.58 -13.49
CA ARG A 271 9.35 22.73 -13.20
C ARG A 271 10.51 22.77 -14.18
N ASP A 272 11.18 21.64 -14.39
CA ASP A 272 12.33 21.56 -15.30
C ASP A 272 11.91 21.88 -16.76
N GLU A 273 10.76 21.37 -17.22
CA GLU A 273 10.18 21.67 -18.55
C GLU A 273 9.91 23.17 -18.76
N LEU A 274 9.23 23.81 -17.79
CA LEU A 274 8.88 25.23 -17.89
C LEU A 274 10.09 26.15 -17.70
N GLN A 275 11.04 25.74 -16.86
CA GLN A 275 12.26 26.51 -16.64
C GLN A 275 13.13 26.55 -17.91
N ALA A 276 13.23 25.46 -18.66
CA ALA A 276 13.95 25.42 -19.94
C ALA A 276 13.41 26.42 -20.98
N GLN A 277 12.15 26.83 -20.84
CA GLN A 277 11.48 27.80 -21.71
C GLN A 277 11.55 29.24 -21.18
N SER A 278 12.01 29.44 -19.93
CA SER A 278 11.99 30.73 -19.25
C SER A 278 13.28 31.52 -19.50
N ALA A 279 13.13 32.77 -19.93
CA ALA A 279 14.24 33.72 -20.05
C ALA A 279 14.73 34.28 -18.70
N SER A 280 14.02 34.01 -17.59
CA SER A 280 14.30 34.63 -16.28
C SER A 280 15.56 34.13 -15.58
N GLY A 281 16.03 32.92 -15.95
CA GLY A 281 17.11 32.21 -15.27
C GLY A 281 16.83 31.83 -13.80
N ARG A 282 15.66 32.20 -13.25
CA ARG A 282 15.29 31.98 -11.85
C ARG A 282 14.66 30.60 -11.68
N ARG A 283 15.33 29.73 -10.92
CA ARG A 283 14.84 28.38 -10.61
C ARG A 283 13.85 28.41 -9.47
N VAL A 284 12.60 28.02 -9.72
CA VAL A 284 11.61 27.73 -8.67
C VAL A 284 12.03 26.45 -7.97
N ARG A 285 12.12 26.45 -6.64
CA ARG A 285 12.49 25.27 -5.84
C ARG A 285 11.24 24.45 -5.51
N ILE A 286 11.39 23.14 -5.42
CA ILE A 286 10.29 22.22 -5.13
C ILE A 286 10.56 21.54 -3.78
N GLY A 287 9.74 21.81 -2.78
CA GLY A 287 9.76 21.13 -1.49
C GLY A 287 8.68 20.06 -1.37
N ALA A 288 8.73 19.33 -0.26
CA ALA A 288 7.86 18.18 -0.02
C ALA A 288 7.12 18.28 1.32
N ALA A 289 5.84 17.93 1.34
CA ALA A 289 4.98 17.88 2.52
C ALA A 289 4.08 16.63 2.48
N GLY A 290 3.53 16.24 3.63
CA GLY A 290 2.64 15.09 3.77
C GLY A 290 3.39 13.79 4.10
N GLY A 291 2.95 13.09 5.14
CA GLY A 291 3.61 11.87 5.64
C GLY A 291 4.96 12.07 6.37
N LEU A 292 5.44 13.30 6.55
CA LEU A 292 6.76 13.59 7.12
C LEU A 292 6.74 13.68 8.65
N GLY A 293 6.68 12.52 9.32
CA GLY A 293 6.65 12.40 10.78
C GLY A 293 7.92 11.83 11.44
N THR A 294 8.88 11.35 10.66
CA THR A 294 10.09 10.66 11.17
C THR A 294 11.35 11.08 10.40
N PRO A 295 12.56 10.88 10.97
CA PRO A 295 13.81 11.16 10.27
C PRO A 295 13.95 10.41 8.94
N HIS A 296 13.49 9.16 8.86
CA HIS A 296 13.49 8.36 7.63
C HIS A 296 12.60 8.97 6.54
N ALA A 297 11.40 9.44 6.90
CA ALA A 297 10.49 10.10 5.96
C ALA A 297 11.09 11.42 5.44
N VAL A 298 11.74 12.19 6.32
CA VAL A 298 12.44 13.43 5.96
C VAL A 298 13.62 13.14 5.03
N LEU A 299 14.46 12.14 5.34
CA LEU A 299 15.57 11.74 4.46
C LEU A 299 15.06 11.25 3.10
N ALA A 300 13.97 10.47 3.07
CA ALA A 300 13.36 10.00 1.83
C ALA A 300 12.88 11.16 0.95
N ALA A 301 12.28 12.20 1.54
CA ALA A 301 11.89 13.40 0.80
C ALA A 301 13.11 14.11 0.18
N PHE A 302 14.22 14.26 0.92
CA PHE A 302 15.45 14.80 0.38
C PHE A 302 16.06 13.91 -0.72
N ALA A 303 15.99 12.59 -0.57
CA ALA A 303 16.45 11.63 -1.57
C ALA A 303 15.64 11.71 -2.88
N LEU A 304 14.35 12.08 -2.82
CA LEU A 304 13.53 12.38 -4.01
C LEU A 304 13.97 13.66 -4.75
N GLY A 305 14.77 14.50 -4.07
CA GLY A 305 15.27 15.79 -4.57
C GLY A 305 14.54 17.02 -4.00
N ALA A 306 13.89 16.90 -2.83
CA ALA A 306 13.25 18.05 -2.18
C ALA A 306 14.26 19.14 -1.84
N ALA A 307 13.93 20.39 -2.20
CA ALA A 307 14.71 21.56 -1.82
C ALA A 307 14.56 21.88 -0.32
N TYR A 308 13.41 21.57 0.25
CA TYR A 308 13.08 21.71 1.67
C TYR A 308 11.92 20.76 2.02
N VAL A 309 11.71 20.51 3.31
CA VAL A 309 10.61 19.67 3.81
C VAL A 309 9.65 20.47 4.69
N VAL A 310 8.41 19.98 4.80
CA VAL A 310 7.34 20.65 5.53
C VAL A 310 6.59 19.67 6.41
N THR A 311 6.36 20.07 7.65
CA THR A 311 5.57 19.30 8.61
C THR A 311 4.30 20.05 9.01
N GLY A 312 3.26 19.30 9.37
CA GLY A 312 1.95 19.86 9.73
C GLY A 312 1.40 19.16 10.96
N SER A 313 0.83 17.96 10.78
CA SER A 313 0.14 17.23 11.85
C SER A 313 0.95 17.13 13.14
N ILE A 314 2.25 16.77 13.05
CA ILE A 314 3.12 16.63 14.22
C ILE A 314 3.22 17.90 15.09
N ASN A 315 3.15 19.08 14.47
CA ASN A 315 3.29 20.35 15.16
C ASN A 315 2.04 20.65 16.00
N GLN A 316 0.87 20.12 15.62
CA GLN A 316 -0.38 20.32 16.36
C GLN A 316 -0.36 19.68 17.76
N ALA A 317 0.49 18.67 17.98
CA ALA A 317 0.67 18.04 19.30
C ALA A 317 1.70 18.74 20.18
N CYS A 318 2.35 19.81 19.70
CA CYS A 318 3.33 20.56 20.48
C CYS A 318 2.65 21.59 21.37
N VAL A 319 3.30 21.97 22.48
CA VAL A 319 2.69 22.86 23.47
C VAL A 319 2.35 24.24 22.91
N GLU A 320 3.09 24.70 21.91
CA GLU A 320 2.90 26.01 21.30
C GLU A 320 1.64 26.06 20.42
N ALA A 321 1.09 24.90 20.02
CA ALA A 321 -0.08 24.86 19.14
C ALA A 321 -1.31 25.50 19.81
N GLY A 322 -2.01 26.35 19.04
CA GLY A 322 -3.24 27.05 19.42
C GLY A 322 -4.46 26.13 19.42
N THR A 323 -4.37 24.99 20.08
CA THR A 323 -5.46 24.03 20.28
C THR A 323 -5.50 23.58 21.73
N SER A 324 -6.60 22.95 22.15
CA SER A 324 -6.78 22.55 23.54
C SER A 324 -5.77 21.49 23.99
N GLU A 325 -5.48 21.48 25.29
CA GLU A 325 -4.64 20.44 25.88
C GLU A 325 -5.25 19.05 25.67
N THR A 326 -6.58 18.94 25.76
CA THR A 326 -7.32 17.71 25.44
C THR A 326 -6.98 17.19 24.04
N VAL A 327 -6.98 18.06 23.03
CA VAL A 327 -6.63 17.68 21.65
C VAL A 327 -5.15 17.26 21.55
N LYS A 328 -4.22 17.97 22.20
CA LYS A 328 -2.80 17.58 22.21
C LYS A 328 -2.61 16.18 22.79
N GLN A 329 -3.25 15.89 23.92
CA GLN A 329 -3.23 14.56 24.56
C GLN A 329 -3.85 13.47 23.69
N MET A 330 -4.93 13.78 22.96
CA MET A 330 -5.51 12.85 21.98
C MET A 330 -4.53 12.57 20.83
N LEU A 331 -3.90 13.61 20.28
CA LEU A 331 -2.92 13.50 19.20
C LEU A 331 -1.70 12.67 19.60
N GLY A 332 -1.25 12.74 20.85
CA GLY A 332 -0.16 11.92 21.39
C GLY A 332 -0.42 10.41 21.39
N LYS A 333 -1.70 10.00 21.25
CA LYS A 333 -2.13 8.59 21.26
C LYS A 333 -2.50 8.04 19.89
N VAL A 334 -2.51 8.89 18.86
CA VAL A 334 -2.84 8.51 17.49
C VAL A 334 -1.82 7.49 16.97
N GLN A 335 -2.29 6.39 16.41
CA GLN A 335 -1.49 5.46 15.62
C GLN A 335 -1.57 5.81 14.12
N ILE A 336 -0.71 5.22 13.29
CA ILE A 336 -0.68 5.52 11.84
C ILE A 336 -2.06 5.31 11.19
N GLY A 337 -2.78 4.26 11.61
CA GLY A 337 -4.12 3.94 11.12
C GLY A 337 -5.26 4.77 11.71
N ASP A 338 -5.00 5.68 12.66
CA ASP A 338 -6.02 6.41 13.43
C ASP A 338 -6.52 7.71 12.76
N VAL A 339 -6.53 7.71 11.43
CA VAL A 339 -7.04 8.80 10.60
C VAL A 339 -8.18 8.31 9.71
N ALA A 340 -9.06 9.22 9.31
CA ALA A 340 -10.19 8.95 8.43
C ALA A 340 -10.47 10.17 7.53
N THR A 341 -11.10 9.93 6.38
CA THR A 341 -11.60 11.02 5.54
C THR A 341 -12.99 11.46 5.99
N ALA A 342 -13.22 12.77 6.07
CA ALA A 342 -14.50 13.38 6.36
C ALA A 342 -14.83 14.49 5.35
N PRO A 343 -16.11 14.81 5.10
CA PRO A 343 -16.50 15.96 4.29
C PRO A 343 -15.91 17.28 4.82
N SER A 344 -15.36 18.10 3.93
CA SER A 344 -14.88 19.45 4.26
C SER A 344 -16.06 20.41 4.51
N ALA A 345 -15.88 21.40 5.39
CA ALA A 345 -16.90 22.40 5.65
C ALA A 345 -17.01 23.44 4.52
N ASP A 346 -15.89 23.96 4.04
CA ASP A 346 -15.76 25.03 3.04
C ASP A 346 -16.15 24.60 1.61
N MET A 347 -15.95 23.34 1.26
CA MET A 347 -16.30 22.76 -0.05
C MET A 347 -17.26 21.55 0.07
N PHE A 348 -18.13 21.58 1.09
CA PHE A 348 -19.08 20.50 1.40
C PHE A 348 -19.92 20.10 0.18
N GLU A 349 -20.54 21.05 -0.50
CA GLU A 349 -21.44 20.80 -1.65
C GLU A 349 -20.71 20.11 -2.82
N LEU A 350 -19.42 20.42 -3.00
CA LEU A 350 -18.56 19.85 -4.05
C LEU A 350 -18.04 18.45 -3.68
N GLY A 351 -18.25 18.00 -2.44
CA GLY A 351 -17.77 16.71 -1.97
C GLY A 351 -16.28 16.64 -1.69
N ALA A 352 -15.64 17.79 -1.48
CA ALA A 352 -14.26 17.81 -1.02
C ALA A 352 -14.15 17.17 0.36
N LYS A 353 -12.99 16.54 0.60
CA LYS A 353 -12.72 15.77 1.81
C LYS A 353 -11.51 16.35 2.54
N VAL A 354 -11.51 16.13 3.85
CA VAL A 354 -10.40 16.40 4.75
C VAL A 354 -10.03 15.13 5.48
N GLN A 355 -8.75 14.94 5.79
CA GLN A 355 -8.27 13.87 6.64
C GLN A 355 -8.22 14.35 8.10
N VAL A 356 -8.85 13.58 8.97
CA VAL A 356 -9.08 13.90 10.39
C VAL A 356 -8.74 12.72 11.28
N MET A 357 -8.40 13.01 12.54
CA MET A 357 -8.25 12.00 13.58
C MET A 357 -9.57 11.25 13.79
N LYS A 358 -9.52 9.91 13.84
CA LYS A 358 -10.66 9.05 14.14
C LYS A 358 -10.66 8.58 15.60
N GLN A 359 -9.49 8.41 16.19
CA GLN A 359 -9.36 7.88 17.55
C GLN A 359 -9.91 8.88 18.57
N GLY A 360 -10.87 8.45 19.38
CA GLY A 360 -11.51 9.29 20.40
C GLY A 360 -12.48 10.35 19.86
N SER A 361 -12.83 10.34 18.57
CA SER A 361 -13.81 11.26 17.99
C SER A 361 -14.76 10.53 17.02
N MET A 362 -16.06 10.82 17.13
CA MET A 362 -17.10 10.34 16.20
C MET A 362 -17.33 11.31 15.03
N TYR A 363 -16.58 12.42 14.96
CA TYR A 363 -16.75 13.47 13.96
C TYR A 363 -16.77 12.90 12.53
N ALA A 364 -15.81 12.03 12.17
CA ALA A 364 -15.72 11.51 10.80
C ALA A 364 -17.00 10.75 10.39
N VAL A 365 -17.52 9.90 11.27
CA VAL A 365 -18.76 9.13 11.03
C VAL A 365 -19.97 10.05 10.96
N ARG A 366 -20.07 11.01 11.88
CA ARG A 366 -21.18 11.99 11.93
C ARG A 366 -21.19 12.89 10.69
N ALA A 367 -20.04 13.41 10.28
CA ALA A 367 -19.88 14.23 9.09
C ALA A 367 -20.23 13.46 7.81
N GLN A 368 -19.80 12.19 7.69
CA GLN A 368 -20.19 11.32 6.57
C GLN A 368 -21.70 11.08 6.54
N LYS A 369 -22.35 10.88 7.69
CA LYS A 369 -23.81 10.76 7.77
C LYS A 369 -24.51 12.01 7.25
N LEU A 370 -24.09 13.20 7.66
CA LEU A 370 -24.66 14.46 7.16
C LEU A 370 -24.48 14.59 5.63
N TYR A 371 -23.34 14.19 5.09
CA TYR A 371 -23.10 14.23 3.66
C TYR A 371 -23.93 13.21 2.87
N ALA A 372 -24.14 12.02 3.42
CA ALA A 372 -25.03 11.01 2.83
C ALA A 372 -26.47 11.53 2.74
N LEU A 373 -26.99 12.14 3.81
CA LEU A 373 -28.30 12.79 3.81
C LEU A 373 -28.37 13.92 2.79
N TYR A 374 -27.34 14.77 2.72
CA TYR A 374 -27.27 15.87 1.75
C TYR A 374 -27.30 15.38 0.28
N LYS A 375 -26.64 14.25 -0.01
CA LYS A 375 -26.64 13.63 -1.34
C LYS A 375 -28.00 13.03 -1.69
N GLN A 376 -28.64 12.38 -0.73
CA GLN A 376 -29.86 11.61 -0.95
C GLN A 376 -31.11 12.49 -1.10
N TYR A 377 -31.20 13.60 -0.37
CA TYR A 377 -32.40 14.43 -0.32
C TYR A 377 -32.17 15.81 -0.97
N ASP A 378 -33.22 16.43 -1.52
CA ASP A 378 -33.13 17.77 -2.11
C ASP A 378 -33.55 18.88 -1.13
N ARG A 379 -34.33 18.52 -0.11
CA ARG A 379 -34.82 19.43 0.92
C ARG A 379 -34.70 18.78 2.31
N LEU A 380 -34.60 19.59 3.35
CA LEU A 380 -34.61 19.10 4.74
C LEU A 380 -35.91 18.38 5.08
N GLU A 381 -37.03 18.86 4.52
CA GLU A 381 -38.36 18.30 4.76
C GLU A 381 -38.54 16.90 4.15
N ASP A 382 -37.67 16.51 3.21
CA ASP A 382 -37.72 15.19 2.56
C ASP A 382 -37.01 14.11 3.40
N ILE A 383 -36.22 14.51 4.40
CA ILE A 383 -35.49 13.57 5.28
C ILE A 383 -36.49 12.87 6.21
N PRO A 384 -36.46 11.52 6.34
CA PRO A 384 -37.35 10.79 7.24
C PRO A 384 -37.31 11.36 8.65
N ALA A 385 -38.48 11.53 9.28
CA ALA A 385 -38.60 12.12 10.62
C ALA A 385 -37.75 11.38 11.67
N ALA A 386 -37.57 10.07 11.53
CA ALA A 386 -36.69 9.27 12.38
C ALA A 386 -35.21 9.68 12.24
N ASP A 387 -34.74 9.94 11.02
CA ASP A 387 -33.38 10.40 10.75
C ASP A 387 -33.16 11.83 11.24
N VAL A 388 -34.15 12.72 11.06
CA VAL A 388 -34.13 14.09 11.61
C VAL A 388 -34.00 14.06 13.13
N ALA A 389 -34.87 13.31 13.81
CA ALA A 389 -34.81 13.16 15.27
C ALA A 389 -33.46 12.58 15.74
N GLN A 390 -32.87 11.67 14.97
CA GLN A 390 -31.58 11.09 15.28
C GLN A 390 -30.44 12.13 15.15
N ILE A 391 -30.37 12.89 14.05
CA ILE A 391 -29.31 13.89 13.86
C ILE A 391 -29.46 15.07 14.82
N GLU A 392 -30.67 15.50 15.14
CA GLU A 392 -30.94 16.52 16.17
C GLU A 392 -30.44 16.05 17.54
N LYS A 393 -30.72 14.79 17.91
CA LYS A 393 -30.29 14.23 19.21
C LYS A 393 -28.79 13.92 19.28
N GLN A 394 -28.22 13.32 18.24
CA GLN A 394 -26.88 12.71 18.29
C GLN A 394 -25.76 13.55 17.66
N ILE A 395 -26.09 14.59 16.87
CA ILE A 395 -25.11 15.40 16.14
C ILE A 395 -25.28 16.88 16.50
N PHE A 396 -26.48 17.44 16.30
CA PHE A 396 -26.71 18.87 16.56
C PHE A 396 -26.93 19.17 18.05
N HIS A 397 -27.50 18.24 18.82
CA HIS A 397 -27.95 18.40 20.22
C HIS A 397 -28.92 19.57 20.42
N GLN A 398 -29.62 19.97 19.34
CA GLN A 398 -30.63 21.01 19.29
C GLN A 398 -31.43 20.81 17.99
N SER A 399 -32.57 21.48 17.86
CA SER A 399 -33.40 21.35 16.65
C SER A 399 -32.70 21.98 15.43
N LEU A 400 -33.01 21.48 14.23
CA LEU A 400 -32.49 22.06 12.98
C LEU A 400 -32.98 23.50 12.78
N ALA A 401 -34.14 23.86 13.33
CA ALA A 401 -34.65 25.23 13.33
C ALA A 401 -33.76 26.19 14.14
N GLU A 402 -33.30 25.76 15.32
CA GLU A 402 -32.36 26.53 16.14
C GLU A 402 -30.99 26.65 15.46
N VAL A 403 -30.50 25.57 14.83
CA VAL A 403 -29.26 25.60 14.03
C VAL A 403 -29.38 26.61 12.89
N TRP A 404 -30.53 26.63 12.20
CA TRP A 404 -30.76 27.59 11.11
C TRP A 404 -30.71 29.03 11.62
N GLN A 405 -31.37 29.33 12.74
CA GLN A 405 -31.36 30.68 13.31
C GLN A 405 -29.94 31.13 13.69
N GLN A 406 -29.13 30.24 14.27
CA GLN A 406 -27.72 30.53 14.58
C GLN A 406 -26.90 30.77 13.29
N THR A 407 -27.19 30.03 12.23
CA THR A 407 -26.55 30.19 10.92
C THR A 407 -26.88 31.55 10.31
N VAL A 408 -28.15 31.98 10.35
CA VAL A 408 -28.58 33.32 9.91
C VAL A 408 -27.81 34.40 10.65
N THR A 409 -27.80 34.36 11.99
CA THR A 409 -27.08 35.34 12.81
C THR A 409 -25.58 35.36 12.51
N TYR A 410 -24.96 34.21 12.22
CA TYR A 410 -23.55 34.16 11.84
C TYR A 410 -23.26 34.89 10.52
N PHE A 411 -24.04 34.64 9.46
CA PHE A 411 -23.82 35.29 8.17
C PHE A 411 -24.16 36.79 8.19
N GLU A 412 -25.13 37.21 9.00
CA GLU A 412 -25.42 38.63 9.23
C GLU A 412 -24.26 39.36 9.90
N ARG A 413 -23.69 38.77 10.96
CA ARG A 413 -22.51 39.32 11.67
C ARG A 413 -21.27 39.42 10.79
N ASN A 414 -21.12 38.51 9.83
CA ASN A 414 -20.01 38.53 8.87
C ASN A 414 -20.31 39.36 7.60
N HIS A 415 -21.37 40.18 7.61
CA HIS A 415 -21.75 41.04 6.50
C HIS A 415 -22.03 40.29 5.18
N GLN A 416 -22.59 39.08 5.27
CA GLN A 416 -22.93 38.22 4.14
C GLN A 416 -24.42 37.83 4.07
N PRO A 417 -25.38 38.78 4.18
CA PRO A 417 -26.81 38.46 4.22
C PRO A 417 -27.32 37.82 2.91
N GLN A 418 -26.66 38.09 1.78
CA GLN A 418 -26.99 37.51 0.47
C GLN A 418 -26.91 35.97 0.47
N ALA A 419 -26.04 35.37 1.29
CA ALA A 419 -25.93 33.92 1.41
C ALA A 419 -27.21 33.30 2.00
N ILE A 420 -27.83 33.99 2.96
CA ILE A 420 -29.09 33.59 3.60
C ILE A 420 -30.26 33.77 2.63
N VAL A 421 -30.35 34.91 1.94
CA VAL A 421 -31.38 35.14 0.92
C VAL A 421 -31.38 34.04 -0.14
N LYS A 422 -30.20 33.66 -0.63
CA LYS A 422 -30.05 32.58 -1.60
C LYS A 422 -30.46 31.22 -1.02
N ALA A 423 -30.09 30.94 0.24
CA ALA A 423 -30.42 29.69 0.89
C ALA A 423 -31.94 29.54 1.15
N GLU A 424 -32.65 30.60 1.53
CA GLU A 424 -34.11 30.56 1.68
C GLU A 424 -34.84 30.29 0.35
N GLN A 425 -34.25 30.68 -0.78
CA GLN A 425 -34.77 30.40 -2.12
C GLN A 425 -34.36 29.01 -2.65
N GLN A 426 -33.33 28.39 -2.07
CA GLN A 426 -32.73 27.15 -2.55
C GLN A 426 -32.67 26.12 -1.40
N PRO A 427 -33.69 25.26 -1.24
CA PRO A 427 -33.79 24.32 -0.11
C PRO A 427 -32.53 23.47 0.11
N LYS A 428 -31.89 23.00 -0.96
CA LYS A 428 -30.65 22.21 -0.87
C LYS A 428 -29.47 23.03 -0.33
N LYS A 429 -29.41 24.33 -0.63
CA LYS A 429 -28.40 25.25 -0.09
C LYS A 429 -28.65 25.51 1.40
N LYS A 430 -29.91 25.68 1.81
CA LYS A 430 -30.29 25.78 3.24
C LYS A 430 -29.86 24.54 4.01
N MET A 431 -30.13 23.35 3.49
CA MET A 431 -29.66 22.08 4.07
C MET A 431 -28.13 22.04 4.20
N ALA A 432 -27.39 22.42 3.15
CA ALA A 432 -25.93 22.47 3.18
C ALA A 432 -25.41 23.39 4.30
N LEU A 433 -25.97 24.60 4.42
CA LEU A 433 -25.54 25.57 5.44
C LEU A 433 -25.80 25.05 6.86
N ILE A 434 -26.93 24.38 7.11
CA ILE A 434 -27.22 23.75 8.41
C ILE A 434 -26.21 22.63 8.70
N PHE A 435 -25.88 21.79 7.73
CA PHE A 435 -24.90 20.72 7.96
C PHE A 435 -23.48 21.26 8.13
N GLN A 436 -23.11 22.30 7.36
CA GLN A 436 -21.84 23.02 7.49
C GLN A 436 -21.69 23.70 8.85
N TRP A 437 -22.78 24.10 9.51
CA TRP A 437 -22.72 24.58 10.90
C TRP A 437 -22.05 23.55 11.80
N TYR A 438 -22.45 22.27 11.74
CA TYR A 438 -21.83 21.22 12.55
C TYR A 438 -20.35 21.06 12.20
N LEU A 439 -20.03 20.97 10.89
CA LEU A 439 -18.66 20.80 10.43
C LEU A 439 -17.74 21.95 10.89
N GLY A 440 -18.21 23.20 10.84
CA GLY A 440 -17.45 24.36 11.31
C GLY A 440 -17.34 24.44 12.83
N GLN A 441 -18.41 24.13 13.56
CA GLN A 441 -18.41 24.17 15.02
C GLN A 441 -17.55 23.06 15.63
N SER A 442 -17.48 21.89 15.01
CA SER A 442 -16.62 20.77 15.43
C SER A 442 -15.14 21.13 15.54
N SER A 443 -14.63 22.00 14.66
CA SER A 443 -13.26 22.52 14.78
C SER A 443 -13.11 23.50 15.96
N ARG A 444 -14.09 24.39 16.16
CA ARG A 444 -14.09 25.35 17.28
C ARG A 444 -14.21 24.68 18.64
N TRP A 445 -15.04 23.65 18.77
CA TRP A 445 -15.17 22.87 20.01
C TRP A 445 -13.85 22.21 20.39
N ALA A 446 -13.11 21.69 19.41
CA ALA A 446 -11.79 21.09 19.62
C ALA A 446 -10.77 22.14 20.10
N ILE A 447 -10.75 23.33 19.49
CA ILE A 447 -9.85 24.44 19.88
C ILE A 447 -10.17 24.94 21.29
N ASN A 448 -11.45 25.13 21.61
CA ASN A 448 -11.90 25.72 22.87
C ASN A 448 -12.04 24.72 24.03
N SER A 449 -11.77 23.42 23.77
CA SER A 449 -11.93 22.34 24.75
C SER A 449 -13.36 22.22 25.32
N GLU A 450 -14.39 22.30 24.47
CA GLU A 450 -15.80 22.15 24.91
C GLU A 450 -16.06 20.71 25.40
N PRO A 451 -16.22 20.46 26.72
CA PRO A 451 -16.21 19.09 27.25
C PRO A 451 -17.43 18.28 26.81
N SER A 452 -18.58 18.94 26.68
CA SER A 452 -19.83 18.32 26.23
C SER A 452 -19.78 17.83 24.77
N ARG A 453 -18.76 18.24 24.01
CA ARG A 453 -18.61 18.01 22.57
C ARG A 453 -17.34 17.24 22.20
N GLN A 454 -16.64 16.60 23.14
CA GLN A 454 -15.38 15.89 22.86
C GLN A 454 -15.50 14.86 21.71
N LEU A 455 -16.61 14.09 21.66
CA LEU A 455 -16.87 13.13 20.59
C LEU A 455 -17.13 13.80 19.22
N ASP A 456 -17.33 15.12 19.18
CA ASP A 456 -17.57 15.90 17.96
C ASP A 456 -16.33 16.67 17.51
N TYR A 457 -15.19 16.51 18.17
CA TYR A 457 -13.98 17.26 17.83
C TYR A 457 -13.50 16.90 16.42
N GLN A 458 -13.45 17.91 15.56
CA GLN A 458 -12.74 17.82 14.29
C GLN A 458 -11.29 18.22 14.52
N VAL A 459 -10.38 17.25 14.42
CA VAL A 459 -8.94 17.46 14.52
C VAL A 459 -8.29 17.00 13.22
N TRP A 460 -7.72 17.95 12.47
CA TRP A 460 -7.04 17.65 11.20
C TRP A 460 -5.72 16.96 11.46
N CYS A 461 -5.62 15.68 11.13
CA CYS A 461 -4.47 14.86 11.47
C CYS A 461 -4.25 13.81 10.38
N GLY A 462 -3.02 13.70 9.88
CA GLY A 462 -2.59 12.66 8.95
C GLY A 462 -1.73 11.59 9.64
N SER A 463 -1.43 10.53 8.91
CA SER A 463 -0.62 9.38 9.37
C SER A 463 0.76 9.76 9.93
N ALA A 464 1.30 10.91 9.53
CA ALA A 464 2.55 11.46 10.08
C ALA A 464 2.56 11.62 11.61
N MET A 465 1.40 11.91 12.23
CA MET A 465 1.33 11.96 13.70
C MET A 465 1.57 10.59 14.33
N GLY A 466 0.94 9.54 13.79
CA GLY A 466 1.14 8.18 14.27
C GLY A 466 2.58 7.70 14.11
N ALA A 467 3.20 8.02 12.97
CA ALA A 467 4.60 7.69 12.72
C ALA A 467 5.54 8.41 13.69
N LEU A 468 5.27 9.69 14.01
CA LEU A 468 6.01 10.41 15.05
C LEU A 468 5.82 9.73 16.42
N ASN A 469 4.59 9.42 16.82
CA ASN A 469 4.31 8.79 18.10
C ASN A 469 5.01 7.43 18.26
N GLU A 470 5.07 6.64 17.19
CA GLU A 470 5.82 5.39 17.17
C GLU A 470 7.32 5.62 17.31
N TRP A 471 7.87 6.62 16.63
CA TRP A 471 9.29 6.96 16.70
C TRP A 471 9.70 7.56 18.06
N LEU A 472 8.82 8.32 18.71
CA LEU A 472 9.05 8.91 20.04
C LEU A 472 8.79 7.94 21.20
N ARG A 473 8.23 6.75 20.93
CA ARG A 473 7.85 5.78 21.96
C ARG A 473 9.05 5.37 22.82
N GLY A 474 8.87 5.42 24.14
CA GLY A 474 9.92 5.13 25.11
C GLY A 474 10.88 6.29 25.40
N SER A 475 10.74 7.44 24.72
CA SER A 475 11.49 8.67 25.01
C SER A 475 10.68 9.64 25.88
N ALA A 476 11.34 10.66 26.44
CA ALA A 476 10.65 11.73 27.19
C ALA A 476 9.62 12.50 26.35
N LEU A 477 9.77 12.50 25.01
CA LEU A 477 8.89 13.19 24.08
C LEU A 477 7.63 12.39 23.72
N GLU A 478 7.49 11.17 24.24
CA GLU A 478 6.21 10.45 24.20
C GLU A 478 5.11 11.27 24.87
N ASP A 479 5.43 11.93 25.99
CA ASP A 479 4.56 12.93 26.65
C ASP A 479 4.48 14.22 25.81
N VAL A 480 3.27 14.55 25.36
CA VAL A 480 2.99 15.74 24.55
C VAL A 480 3.30 17.05 25.29
N ALA A 481 3.31 17.06 26.64
CA ALA A 481 3.70 18.23 27.42
C ALA A 481 5.19 18.59 27.24
N GLN A 482 6.01 17.61 26.83
CA GLN A 482 7.43 17.80 26.52
C GLN A 482 7.69 18.16 25.05
N ARG A 483 6.67 18.10 24.17
CA ARG A 483 6.85 18.36 22.75
C ARG A 483 6.91 19.86 22.48
N ARG A 484 8.06 20.33 22.02
CA ARG A 484 8.30 21.68 21.51
C ARG A 484 8.49 21.61 20.00
N ALA A 485 7.83 22.48 19.25
CA ALA A 485 7.84 22.41 17.79
C ALA A 485 9.27 22.55 17.19
N GLY A 486 10.09 23.43 17.78
CA GLY A 486 11.49 23.63 17.39
C GLY A 486 12.35 22.39 17.63
N ASP A 487 12.20 21.76 18.81
CA ASP A 487 13.00 20.60 19.20
C ASP A 487 12.69 19.39 18.30
N ILE A 488 11.41 19.17 17.99
CA ILE A 488 11.00 18.12 17.04
C ILE A 488 11.57 18.39 15.65
N ALA A 489 11.52 19.63 15.15
CA ALA A 489 12.10 19.98 13.86
C ALA A 489 13.61 19.71 13.79
N VAL A 490 14.35 20.11 14.85
CA VAL A 490 15.79 19.88 14.99
C VAL A 490 16.11 18.39 14.97
N LEU A 491 15.39 17.60 15.78
CA LEU A 491 15.58 16.16 15.88
C LEU A 491 15.31 15.43 14.55
N LEU A 492 14.26 15.81 13.83
CA LEU A 492 13.94 15.23 12.52
C LEU A 492 15.04 15.52 11.49
N MET A 493 15.53 16.77 11.43
CA MET A 493 16.57 17.17 10.48
C MET A 493 17.93 16.54 10.81
N GLN A 494 18.28 16.43 12.09
CA GLN A 494 19.52 15.80 12.53
C GLN A 494 19.49 14.28 12.35
N GLY A 495 18.36 13.65 12.69
CA GLY A 495 18.17 12.23 12.42
C GLY A 495 18.28 11.92 10.92
N ALA A 496 17.71 12.76 10.06
CA ALA A 496 17.84 12.59 8.61
C ALA A 496 19.30 12.73 8.14
N ALA A 497 20.06 13.65 8.73
CA ALA A 497 21.48 13.86 8.42
C ALA A 497 22.36 12.70 8.92
N TYR A 498 22.05 12.16 10.10
CA TYR A 498 22.64 10.94 10.63
C TYR A 498 22.36 9.74 9.71
N LEU A 499 21.09 9.52 9.34
CA LEU A 499 20.71 8.43 8.44
C LEU A 499 21.34 8.57 7.04
N ASN A 500 21.63 9.79 6.58
CA ASN A 500 22.39 10.01 5.36
C ASN A 500 23.82 9.45 5.47
N ARG A 501 24.49 9.62 6.62
CA ARG A 501 25.81 9.03 6.87
C ARG A 501 25.76 7.51 6.98
N VAL A 502 24.72 6.99 7.63
CA VAL A 502 24.48 5.54 7.70
C VAL A 502 24.33 4.97 6.27
N THR A 503 23.59 5.64 5.40
CA THR A 503 23.47 5.26 3.98
C THR A 503 24.83 5.31 3.26
N GLY A 504 25.67 6.30 3.59
CA GLY A 504 27.04 6.41 3.09
C GLY A 504 27.93 5.21 3.46
N LEU A 505 27.74 4.62 4.64
CA LEU A 505 28.43 3.39 5.02
C LEU A 505 27.97 2.19 4.18
N SER A 506 26.67 2.05 3.90
CA SER A 506 26.18 1.01 2.98
C SER A 506 26.78 1.13 1.59
N ALA A 507 26.98 2.35 1.10
CA ALA A 507 27.60 2.60 -0.20
C ALA A 507 29.10 2.26 -0.25
N LEU A 508 29.73 2.04 0.91
CA LEU A 508 31.10 1.54 1.05
C LEU A 508 31.15 0.02 1.27
N ASP A 509 30.05 -0.70 0.99
CA ASP A 509 29.89 -2.14 1.22
C ASP A 509 30.11 -2.57 2.68
N ILE A 510 29.89 -1.65 3.64
CA ILE A 510 29.96 -1.95 5.08
C ILE A 510 28.62 -2.56 5.53
N ALA A 511 28.68 -3.75 6.12
CA ALA A 511 27.55 -4.36 6.79
C ALA A 511 27.12 -3.50 8.01
N LEU A 512 25.89 -3.00 8.00
CA LEU A 512 25.39 -2.10 9.03
C LEU A 512 24.68 -2.86 10.15
N PRO A 513 25.11 -2.70 11.41
CA PRO A 513 24.33 -3.16 12.56
C PRO A 513 22.95 -2.49 12.59
N ASP A 514 21.89 -3.27 12.86
CA ASP A 514 20.50 -2.77 12.94
C ASP A 514 20.35 -1.60 13.93
N ALA A 515 21.13 -1.60 15.02
CA ALA A 515 21.11 -0.54 16.01
C ALA A 515 21.45 0.84 15.40
N LEU A 516 22.38 0.90 14.44
CA LEU A 516 22.75 2.15 13.78
C LEU A 516 21.66 2.63 12.80
N GLN A 517 20.83 1.74 12.28
CA GLN A 517 19.78 2.07 11.30
C GLN A 517 18.49 2.59 11.96
N ARG A 518 18.29 2.32 13.26
CA ARG A 518 17.06 2.70 14.00
C ARG A 518 16.92 4.21 14.24
N CYS A 519 18.04 4.93 14.43
CA CYS A 519 18.07 6.37 14.71
C CYS A 519 17.02 6.80 15.75
N THR A 520 17.25 6.51 17.04
CA THR A 520 16.27 6.83 18.10
C THR A 520 16.40 8.28 18.59
N PRO A 521 15.34 8.89 19.13
CA PRO A 521 15.41 10.24 19.71
C PRO A 521 16.43 10.34 20.85
N ASP A 522 16.49 9.32 21.72
CA ASP A 522 17.42 9.23 22.84
C ASP A 522 18.88 9.23 22.37
N ASP A 523 19.20 8.50 21.30
CA ASP A 523 20.57 8.43 20.78
C ASP A 523 21.02 9.78 20.19
N LEU A 524 20.10 10.47 19.50
CA LEU A 524 20.35 11.82 19.01
C LEU A 524 20.59 12.79 20.19
N GLN A 525 19.77 12.72 21.24
CA GLN A 525 19.90 13.60 22.42
C GLN A 525 21.16 13.31 23.25
N ARG A 526 21.54 12.02 23.44
CA ARG A 526 22.69 11.60 24.26
C ARG A 526 24.04 11.99 23.68
N CYS A 527 24.18 12.09 22.36
CA CYS A 527 25.46 12.36 21.69
C CYS A 527 25.84 13.86 21.64
N GLY A 528 25.40 14.66 22.62
CA GLY A 528 25.74 16.08 22.74
C GLY A 528 24.93 17.01 21.82
N VAL A 529 23.85 16.50 21.24
CA VAL A 529 22.92 17.27 20.42
C VAL A 529 21.81 17.81 21.30
N SER A 530 22.16 18.79 22.13
CA SER A 530 21.16 19.43 22.98
C SER A 530 20.37 20.48 22.21
N ALA A 531 19.06 20.54 22.46
CA ALA A 531 18.27 21.74 22.20
C ALA A 531 18.74 22.94 23.08
N ILE A 532 19.57 22.71 24.12
CA ILE A 532 20.05 23.72 25.10
C ILE A 532 21.42 23.32 25.74
N ALA A 533 22.47 24.16 25.68
CA ALA A 533 23.64 24.08 26.62
C ALA A 533 23.74 25.39 27.43
N PRO A 534 24.32 25.49 28.67
CA PRO A 534 25.31 24.62 29.42
C PRO A 534 24.99 24.43 30.96
N PRO A 535 25.89 24.09 31.94
CA PRO A 535 26.94 23.05 32.13
C PRO A 535 26.72 22.08 33.36
N GLN A 536 27.41 20.91 33.34
CA GLN A 536 27.85 19.98 34.43
C GLN A 536 26.94 19.61 35.66
N SER A 537 26.67 18.30 35.87
CA SER A 537 27.11 17.51 37.07
C SER A 537 26.46 16.11 37.21
N ASN A 538 27.32 15.11 37.50
CA ASN A 538 27.20 13.89 38.32
C ASN A 538 26.04 12.86 38.22
N LEU A 539 26.46 11.63 37.82
CA LEU A 539 26.26 10.30 38.45
C LEU A 539 24.84 9.83 38.84
N SER A 540 24.38 8.70 38.26
CA SER A 540 24.53 7.35 38.84
C SER A 540 23.68 6.27 38.13
N PHE A 541 24.21 5.05 38.11
CA PHE A 541 23.66 3.80 37.57
C PHE A 541 22.78 3.09 38.61
N GLN A 542 21.75 2.33 38.18
CA GLN A 542 21.53 0.87 38.45
C GLN A 542 20.07 0.35 38.22
N PRO A 543 19.86 -0.99 38.06
CA PRO A 543 18.95 -1.57 37.05
C PRO A 543 17.88 -2.59 37.54
N GLN A 544 17.14 -3.17 36.57
CA GLN A 544 16.34 -4.43 36.55
C GLN A 544 14.95 -4.43 37.24
N THR A 545 13.87 -4.92 36.63
CA THR A 545 13.46 -6.33 36.36
C THR A 545 12.09 -6.25 35.63
N GLY A 546 11.52 -7.21 34.90
CA GLY A 546 11.80 -8.61 34.62
C GLY A 546 10.87 -9.11 33.48
N SER A 547 11.27 -10.23 32.87
CA SER A 547 10.72 -10.82 31.65
C SER A 547 9.44 -11.63 31.85
N THR A 548 8.65 -11.77 30.78
CA THR A 548 7.80 -12.96 30.56
C THR A 548 8.15 -13.55 29.18
N LYS A 549 8.73 -14.76 29.18
CA LYS A 549 9.18 -15.50 27.99
C LYS A 549 7.99 -16.09 27.22
N ILE A 550 8.03 -15.96 25.89
CA ILE A 550 7.32 -16.85 24.95
C ILE A 550 8.38 -17.82 24.39
N MET A 551 8.04 -19.11 24.29
CA MET A 551 8.94 -20.19 23.87
C MET A 551 9.38 -20.03 22.41
N ASP A 552 10.67 -19.76 22.18
CA ASP A 552 11.31 -19.93 20.88
C ASP A 552 11.78 -21.38 20.73
N ALA A 553 11.20 -22.10 19.77
CA ALA A 553 11.82 -23.31 19.22
C ALA A 553 13.02 -22.87 18.37
N GLU A 554 14.20 -23.43 18.63
CA GLU A 554 15.46 -23.10 17.95
C GLU A 554 15.27 -23.05 16.43
N THR A 555 15.22 -21.84 15.91
CA THR A 555 15.08 -21.55 14.48
C THR A 555 16.48 -21.56 13.87
N LYS A 556 16.70 -22.34 12.80
CA LYS A 556 17.97 -22.30 12.05
C LYS A 556 18.10 -21.03 11.19
N LEU A 557 16.99 -20.35 10.90
CA LEU A 557 16.96 -19.14 10.08
C LEU A 557 16.59 -17.91 10.92
N THR A 558 17.34 -16.82 10.73
CA THR A 558 16.97 -15.49 11.24
C THR A 558 15.98 -14.85 10.28
N LEU A 559 14.78 -14.49 10.75
CA LEU A 559 13.68 -14.00 9.91
C LEU A 559 13.20 -12.60 10.33
N ASP A 560 14.11 -11.76 10.81
CA ASP A 560 13.74 -10.51 11.49
C ASP A 560 13.25 -9.44 10.50
N GLN A 561 13.96 -9.22 9.38
CA GLN A 561 13.53 -8.34 8.29
C GLN A 561 12.25 -8.86 7.64
N SER A 562 12.15 -10.18 7.44
CA SER A 562 10.98 -10.85 6.88
C SER A 562 9.75 -10.67 7.76
N LYS A 563 9.88 -10.84 9.08
CA LYS A 563 8.80 -10.60 10.06
C LYS A 563 8.42 -9.12 10.12
N GLU A 564 9.39 -8.21 10.12
CA GLU A 564 9.11 -6.77 10.14
C GLU A 564 8.39 -6.31 8.87
N PHE A 565 8.81 -6.79 7.70
CA PHE A 565 8.14 -6.51 6.44
C PHE A 565 6.73 -7.11 6.41
N TYR A 566 6.53 -8.33 6.91
CA TYR A 566 5.19 -8.90 6.99
C TYR A 566 4.29 -8.13 7.96
N LYS A 567 4.84 -7.59 9.05
CA LYS A 567 4.11 -6.67 9.93
C LYS A 567 3.64 -5.41 9.18
N LYS A 568 4.50 -4.81 8.34
CA LYS A 568 4.11 -3.71 7.44
C LYS A 568 3.04 -4.16 6.43
N CYS A 569 3.13 -5.38 5.92
CA CYS A 569 2.10 -5.94 5.06
C CYS A 569 0.75 -6.03 5.77
N TRP A 570 0.72 -6.44 7.05
CA TRP A 570 -0.52 -6.45 7.85
C TRP A 570 -1.16 -5.08 7.99
N GLU A 571 -0.37 -4.02 8.05
CA GLU A 571 -0.85 -2.64 8.15
C GLU A 571 -1.38 -2.11 6.81
N LEU A 572 -0.82 -2.55 5.69
CA LEU A 572 -1.12 -2.03 4.35
C LEU A 572 -2.04 -2.91 3.50
N ILE A 573 -2.07 -4.21 3.77
CA ILE A 573 -2.79 -5.23 3.01
C ILE A 573 -3.80 -5.87 3.98
N PRO A 574 -5.10 -5.92 3.64
CA PRO A 574 -6.09 -6.61 4.48
C PRO A 574 -5.66 -8.05 4.78
N GLY A 575 -5.39 -8.34 6.05
CA GLY A 575 -4.89 -9.66 6.50
C GLY A 575 -3.41 -9.93 6.20
N GLY A 576 -2.62 -8.92 5.82
CA GLY A 576 -1.19 -9.05 5.51
C GLY A 576 -0.86 -9.74 4.19
N THR A 577 -1.86 -10.19 3.43
CA THR A 577 -1.70 -10.98 2.21
C THR A 577 -2.82 -10.71 1.22
N HIS A 578 -2.55 -10.78 -0.08
CA HIS A 578 -3.57 -10.70 -1.14
C HIS A 578 -4.37 -12.00 -1.31
N TYR A 579 -4.28 -12.91 -0.33
CA TYR A 579 -4.88 -14.23 -0.36
C TYR A 579 -5.30 -14.64 1.06
N ASN A 580 -6.61 -14.65 1.32
CA ASN A 580 -7.21 -14.88 2.65
C ASN A 580 -7.86 -16.28 2.78
N PHE A 581 -7.49 -17.24 1.93
CA PHE A 581 -8.06 -18.58 1.94
C PHE A 581 -7.34 -19.47 2.97
N GLY A 582 -8.12 -20.12 3.84
CA GLY A 582 -7.74 -21.32 4.58
C GLY A 582 -6.91 -21.16 5.86
N ASP A 583 -6.63 -19.94 6.33
CA ASP A 583 -5.99 -19.67 7.63
C ASP A 583 -6.00 -18.15 7.89
N PRO A 584 -6.94 -17.59 8.67
CA PRO A 584 -7.00 -16.14 8.92
C PRO A 584 -5.81 -15.62 9.73
N GLU A 585 -5.04 -16.49 10.37
CA GLU A 585 -3.93 -16.13 11.26
C GLU A 585 -2.68 -16.93 10.91
N ARG A 586 -2.20 -16.82 9.66
CA ARG A 586 -0.93 -17.46 9.27
C ARG A 586 0.21 -16.98 10.18
N PRO A 587 0.80 -17.85 11.02
CA PRO A 587 1.75 -17.44 12.04
C PRO A 587 3.08 -16.97 11.45
N LEU A 588 3.40 -17.39 10.22
CA LEU A 588 4.60 -16.99 9.50
C LEU A 588 4.35 -16.92 7.98
N VAL A 589 4.38 -15.70 7.43
CA VAL A 589 4.44 -15.46 5.98
C VAL A 589 5.77 -14.80 5.67
N ILE A 590 6.54 -15.41 4.78
CA ILE A 590 7.90 -14.98 4.45
C ILE A 590 7.86 -14.22 3.11
N PRO A 591 8.23 -12.93 3.09
CA PRO A 591 8.44 -12.18 1.86
C PRO A 591 9.75 -12.59 1.18
N PHE A 592 9.75 -12.65 -0.15
CA PHE A 592 10.92 -13.00 -0.97
C PHE A 592 11.25 -11.87 -1.94
N ASN A 593 12.53 -11.54 -2.09
CA ASN A 593 13.01 -10.49 -3.03
C ASN A 593 13.83 -11.04 -4.20
N ARG A 594 14.21 -12.31 -4.17
CA ARG A 594 15.04 -12.94 -5.19
C ARG A 594 14.61 -14.38 -5.41
N GLY A 595 14.73 -14.85 -6.64
CA GLY A 595 14.53 -16.26 -7.01
C GLY A 595 15.44 -16.67 -8.17
N ARG A 596 15.84 -17.94 -8.18
CA ARG A 596 16.64 -18.58 -9.23
C ARG A 596 16.40 -20.08 -9.21
N ASN A 597 16.10 -20.67 -10.37
CA ASN A 597 15.73 -22.08 -10.50
C ASN A 597 14.58 -22.44 -9.54
N SER A 598 14.80 -23.39 -8.64
CA SER A 598 13.86 -23.83 -7.60
C SER A 598 14.08 -23.16 -6.24
N ARG A 599 14.84 -22.07 -6.18
CA ARG A 599 15.22 -21.38 -4.94
C ARG A 599 14.68 -19.97 -4.89
N VAL A 600 14.33 -19.53 -3.69
CA VAL A 600 13.95 -18.16 -3.37
C VAL A 600 14.72 -17.68 -2.15
N TRP A 601 14.99 -16.38 -2.07
CA TRP A 601 15.63 -15.76 -0.93
C TRP A 601 14.72 -14.75 -0.28
N ASP A 602 14.62 -14.84 1.03
CA ASP A 602 13.82 -13.92 1.83
C ASP A 602 14.56 -12.59 2.03
N LEU A 603 13.93 -11.66 2.76
CA LEU A 603 14.51 -10.34 3.00
C LEU A 603 15.71 -10.38 3.94
N ASP A 604 15.88 -11.44 4.71
CA ASP A 604 17.04 -11.68 5.58
C ASP A 604 18.19 -12.37 4.84
N GLY A 605 17.98 -12.72 3.55
CA GLY A 605 18.97 -13.38 2.72
C GLY A 605 19.02 -14.89 2.90
N ASN A 606 18.08 -15.51 3.62
CA ASN A 606 18.04 -16.96 3.75
C ASN A 606 17.57 -17.60 2.45
N GLU A 607 18.17 -18.74 2.11
CA GLU A 607 17.78 -19.54 0.96
C GLU A 607 16.64 -20.51 1.33
N HIS A 608 15.65 -20.59 0.45
CA HIS A 608 14.52 -21.52 0.58
C HIS A 608 14.30 -22.31 -0.72
N LEU A 609 13.95 -23.59 -0.58
CA LEU A 609 13.43 -24.44 -1.66
C LEU A 609 11.92 -24.17 -1.84
N ASP A 610 11.54 -23.70 -3.03
CA ASP A 610 10.17 -23.35 -3.38
C ASP A 610 9.39 -24.55 -3.96
N LEU A 611 8.75 -25.33 -3.08
CA LEU A 611 7.77 -26.36 -3.46
C LEU A 611 6.34 -25.80 -3.49
N PHE A 612 6.15 -24.51 -3.21
CA PHE A 612 4.87 -23.84 -3.24
C PHE A 612 4.52 -23.42 -4.67
N CYS A 613 5.50 -22.89 -5.41
CA CYS A 613 5.39 -22.44 -6.81
C CYS A 613 4.11 -21.61 -7.07
N LYS A 614 3.71 -20.79 -6.08
CA LYS A 614 2.48 -19.99 -6.08
C LYS A 614 1.22 -20.81 -6.43
N PHE A 615 0.91 -21.83 -5.63
CA PHE A 615 -0.19 -22.79 -5.84
C PHE A 615 -0.08 -23.55 -7.17
N GLY A 616 1.16 -23.88 -7.57
CA GLY A 616 1.44 -24.60 -8.81
C GLY A 616 1.29 -23.75 -10.07
N ALA A 617 1.39 -22.41 -9.97
CA ALA A 617 1.44 -21.54 -11.13
C ALA A 617 2.81 -21.53 -11.79
N LEU A 618 3.89 -21.38 -11.01
CA LEU A 618 5.24 -21.28 -11.53
C LEU A 618 5.74 -22.66 -11.99
N ILE A 619 5.69 -22.94 -13.30
CA ILE A 619 6.22 -24.19 -13.87
C ILE A 619 7.59 -23.99 -14.47
N THR A 620 7.89 -22.81 -14.99
CA THR A 620 9.17 -22.52 -15.68
C THR A 620 10.35 -22.39 -14.72
N GLY A 621 10.10 -22.28 -13.42
CA GLY A 621 11.10 -21.96 -12.40
C GLY A 621 11.42 -20.46 -12.36
N HIS A 622 12.15 -20.04 -11.33
CA HIS A 622 12.57 -18.65 -11.18
C HIS A 622 13.75 -18.33 -12.10
N HIS A 623 13.76 -17.15 -12.71
CA HIS A 623 14.86 -16.69 -13.57
C HIS A 623 15.22 -17.66 -14.71
N ASN A 624 14.21 -18.27 -15.35
CA ASN A 624 14.42 -19.04 -16.56
C ASN A 624 14.80 -18.08 -17.71
N GLU A 625 16.06 -18.09 -18.14
CA GLU A 625 16.61 -17.15 -19.12
C GLU A 625 15.83 -17.18 -20.44
N ALA A 626 15.62 -18.37 -21.02
CA ALA A 626 14.91 -18.51 -22.29
C ALA A 626 13.45 -18.00 -22.21
N TYR A 627 12.76 -18.27 -21.11
CA TYR A 627 11.42 -17.73 -20.87
C TYR A 627 11.44 -16.19 -20.75
N ASN A 628 12.35 -15.64 -19.94
CA ASN A 628 12.45 -14.21 -19.70
C ASN A 628 12.86 -13.44 -20.97
N ASP A 629 13.81 -13.97 -21.73
CA ASP A 629 14.27 -13.38 -22.99
C ASP A 629 13.13 -13.31 -24.01
N ALA A 630 12.28 -14.33 -24.09
CA ALA A 630 11.10 -14.31 -24.95
C ALA A 630 10.14 -13.17 -24.57
N LEU A 631 9.91 -12.96 -23.26
CA LEU A 631 9.08 -11.85 -22.77
C LEU A 631 9.71 -10.48 -23.02
N ILE A 632 10.98 -10.29 -22.67
CA ILE A 632 11.72 -9.04 -22.85
C ILE A 632 11.75 -8.66 -24.34
N LYS A 633 12.08 -9.62 -25.21
CA LYS A 633 12.06 -9.42 -26.66
C LYS A 633 10.69 -8.95 -27.14
N TYR A 634 9.61 -9.53 -26.61
CA TYR A 634 8.27 -9.14 -26.99
C TYR A 634 7.81 -7.80 -26.40
N MET A 635 8.27 -7.43 -25.20
CA MET A 635 7.99 -6.12 -24.58
C MET A 635 8.42 -4.93 -25.45
N HIS A 636 9.40 -5.13 -26.34
CA HIS A 636 9.84 -4.11 -27.30
C HIS A 636 8.92 -3.95 -28.53
N LYS A 637 7.80 -4.68 -28.60
CA LYS A 637 6.80 -4.59 -29.68
C LYS A 637 5.56 -3.82 -29.24
N VAL A 638 4.44 -4.54 -29.03
CA VAL A 638 3.15 -3.98 -28.59
C VAL A 638 2.80 -4.54 -27.22
N THR A 639 2.43 -3.67 -26.28
CA THR A 639 2.23 -4.05 -24.87
C THR A 639 0.77 -4.16 -24.46
N SER A 640 -0.12 -3.32 -25.01
CA SER A 640 -1.55 -3.31 -24.69
C SER A 640 -2.38 -2.83 -25.89
N VAL A 641 -2.98 -3.77 -26.60
CA VAL A 641 -3.82 -3.56 -27.80
C VAL A 641 -4.89 -4.65 -27.85
N ASP A 642 -5.94 -4.45 -28.65
CA ASP A 642 -7.05 -5.41 -28.81
C ASP A 642 -6.60 -6.74 -29.44
N THR A 643 -5.69 -6.67 -30.42
CA THR A 643 -5.11 -7.83 -31.11
C THR A 643 -3.62 -7.64 -31.38
N CYS A 644 -2.86 -8.73 -31.47
CA CYS A 644 -1.44 -8.72 -31.81
C CYS A 644 -1.02 -9.90 -32.70
N ASP A 645 0.23 -9.87 -33.16
CA ASP A 645 0.73 -10.83 -34.14
C ASP A 645 1.03 -12.24 -33.59
N LEU A 646 0.79 -12.48 -32.30
CA LEU A 646 0.89 -13.81 -31.68
C LEU A 646 -0.43 -14.58 -31.60
N GLU A 647 -1.58 -13.95 -31.84
CA GLU A 647 -2.88 -14.57 -31.59
C GLU A 647 -3.07 -15.90 -32.30
N VAL A 648 -2.76 -15.92 -33.60
CA VAL A 648 -2.93 -17.11 -34.44
C VAL A 648 -2.00 -18.22 -33.97
N GLU A 649 -0.69 -17.93 -33.86
CA GLU A 649 0.32 -18.92 -33.48
C GLU A 649 0.05 -19.53 -32.10
N VAL A 650 -0.35 -18.71 -31.12
CA VAL A 650 -0.69 -19.20 -29.78
C VAL A 650 -1.97 -20.02 -29.81
N CYS A 651 -3.02 -19.59 -30.52
CA CYS A 651 -4.24 -20.37 -30.62
C CYS A 651 -4.00 -21.71 -31.32
N GLU A 652 -3.24 -21.74 -32.41
CA GLU A 652 -2.87 -22.97 -33.12
C GLU A 652 -2.05 -23.91 -32.23
N THR A 653 -1.11 -23.38 -31.44
CA THR A 653 -0.33 -24.16 -30.47
C THR A 653 -1.24 -24.83 -29.44
N LEU A 654 -2.20 -24.10 -28.88
CA LEU A 654 -3.13 -24.64 -27.90
C LEU A 654 -4.08 -25.68 -28.51
N ILE A 655 -4.62 -25.41 -29.71
CA ILE A 655 -5.49 -26.33 -30.46
C ILE A 655 -4.75 -27.62 -30.82
N LYS A 656 -3.47 -27.54 -31.16
CA LYS A 656 -2.62 -28.70 -31.46
C LYS A 656 -2.51 -29.66 -30.28
N HIS A 657 -2.40 -29.13 -29.06
CA HIS A 657 -2.09 -29.95 -27.87
C HIS A 657 -3.31 -30.34 -27.06
N ILE A 658 -4.29 -29.45 -26.91
CA ILE A 658 -5.43 -29.64 -26.00
C ILE A 658 -6.59 -30.35 -26.72
N PRO A 659 -6.96 -31.60 -26.34
CA PRO A 659 -7.94 -32.39 -27.07
C PRO A 659 -9.30 -31.74 -27.30
N CYS A 660 -9.84 -31.01 -26.33
CA CYS A 660 -11.17 -30.37 -26.48
C CYS A 660 -11.13 -29.05 -27.26
N ALA A 661 -9.94 -28.51 -27.56
CA ALA A 661 -9.80 -27.15 -28.04
C ALA A 661 -10.04 -27.05 -29.55
N ASP A 662 -11.28 -26.83 -29.98
CA ASP A 662 -11.54 -26.37 -31.35
C ASP A 662 -11.33 -24.86 -31.49
N MET A 663 -11.59 -24.13 -30.40
CA MET A 663 -11.48 -22.68 -30.29
C MET A 663 -10.96 -22.30 -28.90
N VAL A 664 -10.27 -21.16 -28.84
CA VAL A 664 -9.67 -20.62 -27.61
C VAL A 664 -10.25 -19.23 -27.33
N ARG A 665 -10.50 -18.92 -26.06
CA ARG A 665 -10.83 -17.58 -25.59
C ARG A 665 -10.01 -17.29 -24.33
N PHE A 666 -9.23 -16.22 -24.34
CA PHE A 666 -8.39 -15.82 -23.21
C PHE A 666 -9.16 -14.99 -22.17
N CYS A 667 -8.71 -15.12 -20.93
CA CYS A 667 -9.17 -14.46 -19.71
C CYS A 667 -7.94 -14.09 -18.85
N LEU A 668 -8.13 -13.39 -17.72
CA LEU A 668 -7.03 -13.09 -16.77
C LEU A 668 -6.96 -14.04 -15.57
N SER A 669 -8.11 -14.57 -15.11
CA SER A 669 -8.16 -15.42 -13.91
C SER A 669 -8.92 -16.74 -14.12
N GLY A 670 -8.62 -17.75 -13.30
CA GLY A 670 -9.33 -19.03 -13.32
C GLY A 670 -10.81 -18.89 -12.97
N THR A 671 -11.16 -18.09 -11.94
CA THR A 671 -12.56 -17.81 -11.57
C THR A 671 -13.34 -17.25 -12.77
N GLU A 672 -12.76 -16.29 -13.49
CA GLU A 672 -13.37 -15.70 -14.67
C GLU A 672 -13.60 -16.73 -15.79
N ALA A 673 -12.62 -17.58 -16.05
CA ALA A 673 -12.73 -18.65 -17.05
C ALA A 673 -13.88 -19.61 -16.69
N VAL A 674 -13.96 -20.04 -15.43
CA VAL A 674 -15.05 -20.93 -14.96
C VAL A 674 -16.42 -20.26 -15.09
N GLN A 675 -16.55 -19.00 -14.66
CA GLN A 675 -17.82 -18.29 -14.78
C GLN A 675 -18.29 -18.14 -16.23
N ASN A 676 -17.36 -17.84 -17.14
CA ASN A 676 -17.68 -17.70 -18.55
C ASN A 676 -17.97 -19.06 -19.19
N ALA A 677 -17.32 -20.15 -18.76
CA ALA A 677 -17.64 -21.50 -19.21
C ALA A 677 -19.05 -21.95 -18.75
N LEU A 678 -19.43 -21.65 -17.50
CA LEU A 678 -20.80 -21.86 -17.01
C LEU A 678 -21.81 -21.03 -17.80
N ARG A 679 -21.49 -19.78 -18.13
CA ARG A 679 -22.36 -18.93 -18.95
C ARG A 679 -22.54 -19.48 -20.36
N LEU A 680 -21.48 -19.98 -20.98
CA LEU A 680 -21.55 -20.69 -22.27
C LEU A 680 -22.43 -21.94 -22.17
N ALA A 681 -22.25 -22.76 -21.14
CA ALA A 681 -23.05 -23.97 -20.95
C ALA A 681 -24.54 -23.67 -20.81
N ARG A 682 -24.91 -22.63 -20.06
CA ARG A 682 -26.29 -22.16 -19.94
C ARG A 682 -26.83 -21.64 -21.27
N GLY A 683 -26.05 -20.82 -21.98
CA GLY A 683 -26.42 -20.30 -23.29
C GLY A 683 -26.57 -21.40 -24.35
N PHE A 684 -25.84 -22.50 -24.22
CA PHE A 684 -25.89 -23.65 -25.13
C PHE A 684 -27.09 -24.56 -24.83
N THR A 685 -27.33 -24.87 -23.56
CA THR A 685 -28.35 -25.85 -23.15
C THR A 685 -29.72 -25.23 -22.88
N GLY A 686 -29.78 -23.93 -22.58
CA GLY A 686 -30.99 -23.25 -22.11
C GLY A 686 -31.35 -23.54 -20.66
N LYS A 687 -30.47 -24.21 -19.90
CA LYS A 687 -30.69 -24.67 -18.52
C LYS A 687 -29.94 -23.78 -17.53
N THR A 688 -30.26 -23.87 -16.23
CA THR A 688 -29.76 -22.92 -15.22
C THR A 688 -28.73 -23.52 -14.27
N ARG A 689 -28.99 -24.72 -13.74
CA ARG A 689 -28.19 -25.32 -12.67
C ARG A 689 -26.91 -25.94 -13.20
N PHE A 690 -25.92 -26.12 -12.34
CA PHE A 690 -24.76 -26.95 -12.64
C PHE A 690 -24.43 -27.87 -11.47
N ILE A 691 -23.83 -29.02 -11.75
CA ILE A 691 -23.31 -29.93 -10.74
C ILE A 691 -21.85 -29.56 -10.48
N ARG A 692 -21.49 -29.48 -9.20
CA ARG A 692 -20.10 -29.44 -8.71
C ARG A 692 -19.92 -30.47 -7.60
N PHE A 693 -18.68 -30.71 -7.20
CA PHE A 693 -18.35 -31.80 -6.28
C PHE A 693 -17.68 -31.34 -5.00
N HIS A 694 -17.98 -32.03 -3.89
CA HIS A 694 -17.34 -31.78 -2.61
C HIS A 694 -15.82 -32.01 -2.71
N GLY A 695 -15.04 -31.11 -2.09
CA GLY A 695 -13.58 -31.14 -2.14
C GLY A 695 -12.95 -30.44 -3.35
N HIS A 696 -13.75 -30.08 -4.35
CA HIS A 696 -13.27 -29.35 -5.53
C HIS A 696 -13.24 -27.85 -5.28
N TYR A 697 -12.30 -27.13 -5.92
CA TYR A 697 -12.22 -25.67 -5.86
C TYR A 697 -12.18 -25.07 -7.27
N HIS A 698 -13.19 -24.24 -7.58
CA HIS A 698 -13.41 -23.65 -8.91
C HIS A 698 -13.37 -22.11 -8.90
N GLY A 699 -12.67 -21.52 -7.93
CA GLY A 699 -12.57 -20.07 -7.75
C GLY A 699 -13.53 -19.50 -6.70
N ASN A 700 -13.66 -18.18 -6.70
CA ASN A 700 -14.28 -17.41 -5.61
C ASN A 700 -15.56 -16.65 -6.00
N ALA A 701 -16.21 -17.02 -7.10
CA ALA A 701 -17.47 -16.41 -7.51
C ALA A 701 -18.65 -16.89 -6.64
N ASP A 702 -19.66 -16.03 -6.49
CA ASP A 702 -20.81 -16.21 -5.59
C ASP A 702 -21.54 -17.55 -5.73
N ASN A 703 -21.75 -18.03 -6.95
CA ASN A 703 -22.45 -19.29 -7.21
C ASN A 703 -21.55 -20.53 -7.11
N ILE A 704 -20.25 -20.37 -6.81
CA ILE A 704 -19.26 -21.46 -6.77
C ILE A 704 -18.70 -21.68 -5.37
N MET A 705 -18.30 -20.63 -4.65
CA MET A 705 -17.47 -20.77 -3.46
C MET A 705 -18.27 -21.22 -2.24
N GLY A 706 -17.73 -22.13 -1.43
CA GLY A 706 -18.30 -22.51 -0.14
C GLY A 706 -19.41 -23.56 -0.18
N TRP A 707 -19.96 -23.78 1.01
CA TRP A 707 -21.00 -24.71 1.43
C TRP A 707 -20.63 -26.19 1.28
N ARG A 708 -21.34 -27.05 2.02
CA ARG A 708 -21.13 -28.51 1.94
C ARG A 708 -22.27 -29.21 1.22
N LYS A 709 -22.03 -30.47 0.86
CA LYS A 709 -23.10 -31.37 0.38
C LYS A 709 -24.06 -31.69 1.53
N LYS A 710 -25.34 -31.84 1.22
CA LYS A 710 -26.35 -32.35 2.16
C LYS A 710 -26.12 -33.84 2.45
N GLN A 711 -26.59 -34.30 3.60
CA GLN A 711 -26.65 -35.73 3.90
C GLN A 711 -27.73 -36.42 3.07
N ASP A 712 -28.92 -35.82 3.01
CA ASP A 712 -29.97 -36.24 2.07
C ASP A 712 -29.72 -35.61 0.70
N LEU A 713 -29.42 -36.46 -0.28
CA LEU A 713 -29.16 -36.08 -1.67
C LEU A 713 -30.43 -36.16 -2.54
N SER A 714 -31.62 -36.29 -1.95
CA SER A 714 -32.89 -36.23 -2.66
C SER A 714 -33.05 -34.91 -3.42
N TRP A 715 -32.65 -33.79 -2.80
CA TRP A 715 -32.53 -32.45 -3.38
C TRP A 715 -31.15 -31.86 -3.04
N PRO A 716 -30.10 -32.13 -3.84
CA PRO A 716 -28.70 -31.93 -3.48
C PRO A 716 -28.22 -30.48 -3.64
N VAL A 717 -29.08 -29.52 -3.32
CA VAL A 717 -28.69 -28.12 -3.18
C VAL A 717 -27.73 -28.02 -1.98
N PRO A 718 -26.56 -27.36 -2.11
CA PRO A 718 -25.59 -27.28 -1.03
C PRO A 718 -26.20 -26.59 0.19
N GLU A 719 -25.76 -26.95 1.39
CA GLU A 719 -26.21 -26.32 2.64
C GLU A 719 -25.06 -25.54 3.30
N GLN A 720 -25.40 -24.36 3.81
CA GLN A 720 -24.50 -23.60 4.67
C GLN A 720 -24.37 -24.31 6.03
N PHE A 721 -23.17 -24.30 6.60
CA PHE A 721 -22.94 -24.81 7.95
C PHE A 721 -21.94 -23.93 8.70
N LYS A 722 -22.06 -23.91 10.03
CA LYS A 722 -21.14 -23.18 10.89
C LYS A 722 -19.77 -23.83 10.86
N GLY A 723 -18.72 -23.07 10.54
CA GLY A 723 -17.34 -23.55 10.45
C GLY A 723 -16.88 -23.90 9.04
N ASP A 724 -17.67 -23.58 8.01
CA ASP A 724 -17.23 -23.66 6.63
C ASP A 724 -16.11 -22.64 6.34
N LEU A 725 -14.89 -23.13 6.17
CA LEU A 725 -13.72 -22.30 5.87
C LEU A 725 -13.80 -21.60 4.50
N LEU A 726 -14.73 -22.04 3.64
CA LEU A 726 -14.93 -21.52 2.30
C LEU A 726 -16.18 -20.62 2.20
N ASP A 727 -16.89 -20.42 3.32
CA ASP A 727 -18.04 -19.52 3.34
C ASP A 727 -17.59 -18.06 3.34
N THR A 728 -18.45 -17.18 2.82
CA THR A 728 -18.16 -15.74 2.73
C THR A 728 -19.41 -14.91 2.90
N TRP A 729 -19.25 -13.75 3.51
CA TRP A 729 -20.27 -12.71 3.51
C TRP A 729 -20.28 -11.96 2.17
N GLY A 730 -21.35 -11.22 1.93
CA GLY A 730 -21.51 -10.39 0.73
C GLY A 730 -21.98 -11.13 -0.53
N ARG A 731 -22.25 -12.44 -0.43
CA ARG A 731 -22.81 -13.24 -1.53
C ARG A 731 -24.24 -12.80 -1.85
N ALA A 732 -24.59 -12.71 -3.13
CA ALA A 732 -25.96 -12.48 -3.55
C ALA A 732 -26.91 -13.61 -3.04
N PRO A 733 -28.09 -13.27 -2.48
CA PRO A 733 -29.08 -14.27 -2.08
C PRO A 733 -29.45 -15.21 -3.24
N GLY A 734 -29.61 -16.51 -2.95
CA GLY A 734 -29.97 -17.53 -3.94
C GLY A 734 -28.86 -17.91 -4.92
N ALA A 735 -27.70 -17.21 -4.94
CA ALA A 735 -26.65 -17.44 -5.93
C ALA A 735 -26.16 -18.89 -6.00
N ILE A 736 -26.08 -19.60 -4.87
CA ILE A 736 -25.73 -21.03 -4.83
C ILE A 736 -26.97 -21.91 -4.96
N GLU A 737 -28.01 -21.61 -4.18
CA GLU A 737 -29.20 -22.46 -4.04
C GLU A 737 -29.96 -22.62 -5.35
N ASP A 738 -30.02 -21.57 -6.16
CA ASP A 738 -30.75 -21.55 -7.43
C ASP A 738 -29.92 -22.08 -8.60
N GLN A 739 -28.59 -22.16 -8.42
CA GLN A 739 -27.67 -22.35 -9.53
C GLN A 739 -26.82 -23.60 -9.46
N SER A 740 -26.65 -24.23 -8.28
CA SER A 740 -25.73 -25.36 -8.16
C SER A 740 -26.30 -26.52 -7.35
N PHE A 741 -25.88 -27.73 -7.73
CA PHE A 741 -25.95 -28.93 -6.91
C PHE A 741 -24.54 -29.33 -6.47
N MET A 742 -24.42 -29.86 -5.25
CA MET A 742 -23.15 -30.39 -4.73
C MET A 742 -23.27 -31.87 -4.44
N LEU A 743 -22.45 -32.68 -5.11
CA LEU A 743 -22.42 -34.13 -4.99
C LEU A 743 -21.09 -34.63 -4.40
N PRO A 744 -21.04 -35.84 -3.80
CA PRO A 744 -19.78 -36.55 -3.60
C PRO A 744 -19.08 -36.82 -4.94
N TRP A 745 -17.78 -36.58 -5.00
CA TRP A 745 -16.98 -36.94 -6.17
C TRP A 745 -16.69 -38.45 -6.21
N ASN A 746 -16.43 -39.00 -7.39
CA ASN A 746 -16.18 -40.44 -7.59
C ASN A 746 -17.33 -41.39 -7.20
N ASP A 747 -18.55 -40.86 -7.06
CA ASP A 747 -19.78 -41.65 -6.87
C ASP A 747 -20.66 -41.54 -8.11
N ILE A 748 -20.49 -42.49 -9.03
CA ILE A 748 -21.20 -42.45 -10.32
C ILE A 748 -22.69 -42.72 -10.18
N ASP A 749 -23.10 -43.48 -9.16
CA ASP A 749 -24.51 -43.84 -8.95
C ASP A 749 -25.29 -42.61 -8.48
N VAL A 750 -24.72 -41.84 -7.55
CA VAL A 750 -25.29 -40.56 -7.11
C VAL A 750 -25.36 -39.55 -8.25
N LEU A 751 -24.30 -39.44 -9.06
CA LEU A 751 -24.29 -38.56 -10.22
C LEU A 751 -25.37 -38.96 -11.24
N THR A 752 -25.47 -40.26 -11.55
CA THR A 752 -26.47 -40.80 -12.47
C THR A 752 -27.88 -40.49 -11.98
N ALA A 753 -28.21 -40.84 -10.73
CA ALA A 753 -29.52 -40.59 -10.15
C ALA A 753 -29.90 -39.10 -10.14
N THR A 754 -28.94 -38.22 -9.85
CA THR A 754 -29.16 -36.77 -9.85
C THR A 754 -29.44 -36.25 -11.26
N ILE A 755 -28.63 -36.67 -12.25
CA ILE A 755 -28.83 -36.26 -13.65
C ILE A 755 -30.17 -36.80 -14.16
N GLU A 756 -30.49 -38.08 -13.94
CA GLU A 756 -31.76 -38.66 -14.39
C GLU A 756 -32.96 -37.89 -13.84
N ARG A 757 -32.90 -37.49 -12.57
CA ARG A 757 -33.97 -36.74 -11.91
C ARG A 757 -34.07 -35.28 -12.36
N TYR A 758 -32.94 -34.60 -12.56
CA TYR A 758 -32.89 -33.13 -12.73
C TYR A 758 -32.27 -32.66 -14.05
N HIS A 759 -32.07 -33.54 -15.04
CA HIS A 759 -31.41 -33.20 -16.31
C HIS A 759 -32.05 -32.02 -17.05
N GLY A 760 -33.35 -31.77 -16.86
CA GLY A 760 -34.07 -30.62 -17.43
C GLY A 760 -33.58 -29.27 -16.90
N GLU A 761 -32.94 -29.24 -15.73
CA GLU A 761 -32.44 -28.02 -15.07
C GLU A 761 -30.92 -27.88 -15.15
N ILE A 762 -30.17 -28.95 -15.43
CA ILE A 762 -28.70 -28.99 -15.34
C ILE A 762 -28.05 -28.62 -16.68
N ALA A 763 -27.42 -27.46 -16.73
CA ALA A 763 -26.63 -26.97 -17.87
C ALA A 763 -25.23 -27.59 -17.95
N ALA A 764 -24.60 -27.85 -16.81
CA ALA A 764 -23.22 -28.31 -16.78
C ALA A 764 -22.91 -29.29 -15.64
N VAL A 765 -21.91 -30.13 -15.86
CA VAL A 765 -21.16 -30.83 -14.80
C VAL A 765 -19.75 -30.23 -14.79
N LEU A 766 -19.39 -29.59 -13.69
CA LEU A 766 -18.10 -28.92 -13.48
C LEU A 766 -17.27 -29.74 -12.50
N MET A 767 -16.06 -30.14 -12.90
CA MET A 767 -15.15 -30.89 -12.03
C MET A 767 -13.68 -30.64 -12.34
N GLU A 768 -12.82 -30.83 -11.33
CA GLU A 768 -11.41 -31.09 -11.57
C GLU A 768 -11.32 -32.55 -12.06
N PRO A 769 -10.69 -32.83 -13.21
CA PRO A 769 -10.59 -34.20 -13.73
C PRO A 769 -9.66 -35.07 -12.87
N LEU A 770 -8.71 -34.44 -12.18
CA LEU A 770 -7.93 -34.99 -11.08
C LEU A 770 -8.02 -34.00 -9.93
N CYS A 771 -8.57 -34.43 -8.80
CA CYS A 771 -8.90 -33.54 -7.69
C CYS A 771 -7.66 -33.25 -6.83
N ILE A 772 -6.84 -32.29 -7.30
CA ILE A 772 -5.68 -31.80 -6.55
C ILE A 772 -6.17 -31.04 -5.31
N ASN A 773 -7.26 -30.26 -5.43
CA ASN A 773 -7.73 -29.49 -4.29
C ASN A 773 -8.27 -30.35 -3.15
N GLY A 774 -8.90 -31.48 -3.47
CA GLY A 774 -9.52 -32.40 -2.52
C GLY A 774 -8.57 -33.45 -1.95
N GLY A 775 -7.26 -33.40 -2.24
CA GLY A 775 -6.26 -34.28 -1.64
C GLY A 775 -5.36 -35.04 -2.61
N GLY A 776 -5.32 -34.67 -3.89
CA GLY A 776 -4.54 -35.41 -4.89
C GLY A 776 -5.20 -36.74 -5.24
N ILE A 777 -6.53 -36.72 -5.41
CA ILE A 777 -7.35 -37.91 -5.64
C ILE A 777 -7.55 -38.11 -7.14
N PHE A 778 -7.30 -39.33 -7.61
CA PHE A 778 -7.54 -39.73 -9.00
C PHE A 778 -9.02 -40.09 -9.22
N PRO A 779 -9.54 -39.95 -10.45
CA PRO A 779 -10.86 -40.46 -10.77
C PRO A 779 -10.87 -41.99 -10.62
N ARG A 780 -11.98 -42.54 -10.13
CA ARG A 780 -12.17 -44.00 -10.15
C ARG A 780 -12.26 -44.48 -11.60
N GLU A 781 -11.83 -45.71 -11.83
CA GLU A 781 -11.90 -46.34 -13.14
C GLU A 781 -13.32 -46.23 -13.74
N GLY A 782 -13.41 -45.75 -14.98
CA GLY A 782 -14.66 -45.57 -15.70
C GLY A 782 -15.54 -44.39 -15.25
N TYR A 783 -15.16 -43.64 -14.21
CA TYR A 783 -15.98 -42.55 -13.68
C TYR A 783 -16.13 -41.39 -14.69
N LEU A 784 -15.03 -40.97 -15.31
CA LEU A 784 -15.03 -39.85 -16.26
C LEU A 784 -15.73 -40.21 -17.57
N GLU A 785 -15.53 -41.43 -18.07
CA GLU A 785 -16.16 -41.99 -19.27
C GLU A 785 -17.67 -42.06 -19.09
N LYS A 786 -18.13 -42.60 -17.96
CA LYS A 786 -19.56 -42.65 -17.63
C LYS A 786 -20.14 -41.25 -17.45
N THR A 787 -19.40 -40.33 -16.81
CA THR A 787 -19.84 -38.94 -16.66
C THR A 787 -20.02 -38.24 -18.01
N LYS A 788 -19.05 -38.42 -18.93
CA LYS A 788 -19.14 -37.92 -20.29
C LYS A 788 -20.37 -38.48 -21.01
N ALA A 789 -20.57 -39.80 -20.97
CA ALA A 789 -21.72 -40.45 -21.59
C ALA A 789 -23.06 -39.92 -21.05
N LEU A 790 -23.17 -39.69 -19.73
CA LEU A 790 -24.35 -39.06 -19.12
C LEU A 790 -24.56 -37.63 -19.63
N CYS A 791 -23.49 -36.83 -19.69
CA CYS A 791 -23.56 -35.46 -20.17
C CYS A 791 -24.05 -35.39 -21.63
N GLU A 792 -23.55 -36.27 -22.49
CA GLU A 792 -23.96 -36.37 -23.89
C GLU A 792 -25.41 -36.83 -24.03
N LYS A 793 -25.82 -37.86 -23.28
CA LYS A 793 -27.20 -38.39 -23.29
C LYS A 793 -28.25 -37.33 -22.93
N TYR A 794 -27.94 -36.46 -21.97
CA TYR A 794 -28.91 -35.53 -21.38
C TYR A 794 -28.75 -34.06 -21.83
N ASN A 795 -27.91 -33.79 -22.84
CA ASN A 795 -27.57 -32.44 -23.30
C ASN A 795 -27.09 -31.55 -22.13
N ILE A 796 -26.00 -31.96 -21.49
CA ILE A 796 -25.33 -31.28 -20.39
C ILE A 796 -23.88 -31.04 -20.80
N VAL A 797 -23.34 -29.86 -20.53
CA VAL A 797 -21.95 -29.54 -20.86
C VAL A 797 -21.02 -30.05 -19.75
N LEU A 798 -20.24 -31.08 -20.05
CA LEU A 798 -19.09 -31.47 -19.24
C LEU A 798 -17.99 -30.41 -19.33
N ILE A 799 -17.62 -29.82 -18.18
CA ILE A 799 -16.55 -28.84 -18.04
C ILE A 799 -15.46 -29.42 -17.14
N PHE A 800 -14.24 -29.54 -17.66
CA PHE A 800 -13.07 -29.80 -16.82
C PHE A 800 -12.41 -28.49 -16.39
N ASP A 801 -12.29 -28.31 -15.07
CA ASP A 801 -11.45 -27.29 -14.50
C ASP A 801 -10.01 -27.79 -14.43
N GLU A 802 -9.23 -27.39 -15.43
CA GLU A 802 -7.83 -27.72 -15.58
C GLU A 802 -6.91 -26.55 -15.18
N VAL A 803 -7.42 -25.62 -14.35
CA VAL A 803 -6.62 -24.48 -13.88
C VAL A 803 -5.37 -24.95 -13.13
N ILE A 804 -5.42 -26.06 -12.38
CA ILE A 804 -4.21 -26.69 -11.81
C ILE A 804 -3.59 -27.69 -12.76
N THR A 805 -4.39 -28.62 -13.28
CA THR A 805 -3.84 -29.81 -13.97
C THR A 805 -3.18 -29.45 -15.28
N GLY A 806 -3.79 -28.59 -16.12
CA GLY A 806 -3.44 -28.31 -17.52
C GLY A 806 -1.99 -28.54 -17.93
N VAL A 807 -1.21 -27.48 -18.17
CA VAL A 807 0.21 -27.61 -18.55
C VAL A 807 1.05 -28.30 -17.45
N ARG A 808 0.54 -28.38 -16.22
CA ARG A 808 1.24 -28.97 -15.10
C ARG A 808 1.43 -30.49 -15.24
N VAL A 809 0.48 -31.19 -15.85
CA VAL A 809 0.54 -32.65 -16.02
C VAL A 809 0.92 -33.07 -17.44
N GLY A 810 0.93 -32.14 -18.39
CA GLY A 810 1.29 -32.37 -19.79
C GLY A 810 0.79 -31.25 -20.69
N LEU A 811 1.35 -31.12 -21.90
CA LEU A 811 0.87 -30.10 -22.85
C LEU A 811 -0.60 -30.28 -23.24
N GLY A 812 -1.11 -31.51 -23.28
CA GLY A 812 -2.52 -31.80 -23.54
C GLY A 812 -3.43 -31.82 -22.31
N GLY A 813 -2.92 -31.47 -21.13
CA GLY A 813 -3.69 -31.50 -19.89
C GLY A 813 -4.03 -32.88 -19.37
N ALA A 814 -4.80 -32.92 -18.28
CA ALA A 814 -5.30 -34.15 -17.68
C ALA A 814 -6.28 -34.88 -18.60
N GLN A 815 -7.00 -34.17 -19.47
CA GLN A 815 -7.87 -34.81 -20.47
C GLN A 815 -7.11 -35.73 -21.43
N GLN A 816 -5.87 -35.38 -21.82
CA GLN A 816 -5.02 -36.25 -22.63
C GLN A 816 -4.50 -37.42 -21.79
N LEU A 817 -4.02 -37.14 -20.57
CA LEU A 817 -3.49 -38.14 -19.64
C LEU A 817 -4.54 -39.21 -19.27
N LEU A 818 -5.78 -38.79 -19.02
CA LEU A 818 -6.88 -39.63 -18.57
C LEU A 818 -7.72 -40.19 -19.72
N GLY A 819 -7.45 -39.78 -20.96
CA GLY A 819 -8.14 -40.29 -22.15
C GLY A 819 -9.61 -39.87 -22.29
N VAL A 820 -10.07 -38.84 -21.58
CA VAL A 820 -11.45 -38.35 -21.64
C VAL A 820 -11.48 -36.86 -21.99
N THR A 821 -12.11 -36.53 -23.12
CA THR A 821 -12.20 -35.16 -23.63
C THR A 821 -13.49 -34.46 -23.19
N PRO A 822 -13.46 -33.36 -22.42
CA PRO A 822 -14.66 -32.62 -22.02
C PRO A 822 -15.23 -31.81 -23.19
N HIS A 823 -16.39 -31.16 -22.98
CA HIS A 823 -16.95 -30.25 -23.98
C HIS A 823 -16.29 -28.88 -23.93
N LEU A 824 -16.01 -28.40 -22.71
CA LEU A 824 -15.22 -27.21 -22.42
C LEU A 824 -14.17 -27.56 -21.37
N ALA A 825 -13.05 -26.85 -21.37
CA ALA A 825 -12.08 -26.87 -20.30
C ALA A 825 -11.59 -25.46 -19.98
N THR A 826 -11.28 -25.23 -18.71
CA THR A 826 -10.71 -23.97 -18.23
C THR A 826 -9.27 -24.16 -17.81
N PHE A 827 -8.38 -23.27 -18.27
CA PHE A 827 -6.95 -23.31 -18.02
C PHE A 827 -6.51 -22.02 -17.33
N GLY A 828 -5.40 -22.08 -16.59
CA GLY A 828 -4.79 -20.92 -15.93
C GLY A 828 -3.43 -21.31 -15.37
N LYS A 829 -2.94 -20.59 -14.35
CA LYS A 829 -1.73 -20.93 -13.59
C LYS A 829 -0.53 -21.25 -14.51
N ALA A 830 -0.19 -22.54 -14.65
CA ALA A 830 0.93 -23.01 -15.46
C ALA A 830 0.79 -22.71 -16.96
N LEU A 831 -0.42 -22.37 -17.45
CA LEU A 831 -0.68 -22.02 -18.86
C LEU A 831 0.31 -20.98 -19.42
N ALA A 832 0.65 -19.97 -18.64
CA ALA A 832 1.59 -18.91 -19.01
C ALA A 832 2.90 -18.98 -18.19
N GLY A 833 3.30 -20.16 -17.73
CA GLY A 833 4.57 -20.37 -17.05
C GLY A 833 4.59 -19.95 -15.57
N GLY A 834 3.63 -19.12 -15.16
CA GLY A 834 3.37 -18.70 -13.77
C GLY A 834 3.87 -17.31 -13.37
N SER A 835 4.51 -16.57 -14.28
CA SER A 835 4.93 -15.19 -14.05
C SER A 835 3.93 -14.15 -14.57
N MET A 836 3.13 -14.50 -15.57
CA MET A 836 2.12 -13.64 -16.19
C MET A 836 0.70 -14.17 -15.95
N PRO A 837 -0.28 -13.31 -15.58
CA PRO A 837 -1.65 -13.74 -15.35
C PRO A 837 -2.38 -13.99 -16.68
N VAL A 838 -2.60 -15.26 -17.02
CA VAL A 838 -3.42 -15.67 -18.17
C VAL A 838 -4.23 -16.90 -17.79
N SER A 839 -5.50 -16.90 -18.20
CA SER A 839 -6.35 -18.08 -18.23
C SER A 839 -7.03 -18.19 -19.59
N ALA A 840 -7.65 -19.34 -19.86
CA ALA A 840 -8.35 -19.57 -21.11
C ALA A 840 -9.54 -20.51 -20.92
N ILE A 841 -10.55 -20.31 -21.76
CA ILE A 841 -11.62 -21.27 -22.01
C ILE A 841 -11.33 -21.88 -23.38
N MET A 842 -11.29 -23.20 -23.42
CA MET A 842 -11.07 -23.95 -24.65
C MET A 842 -12.16 -24.99 -24.79
N GLY A 843 -12.62 -25.26 -26.00
CA GLY A 843 -13.70 -26.20 -26.15
C GLY A 843 -14.26 -26.30 -27.55
N ARG A 844 -15.35 -27.08 -27.63
CA ARG A 844 -16.03 -27.41 -28.88
C ARG A 844 -16.55 -26.16 -29.58
N ARG A 845 -16.39 -26.12 -30.90
CA ARG A 845 -16.68 -24.95 -31.75
C ARG A 845 -18.13 -24.49 -31.68
N ASP A 846 -19.09 -25.41 -31.61
CA ASP A 846 -20.52 -25.11 -31.55
C ASP A 846 -20.93 -24.36 -30.27
N ILE A 847 -20.29 -24.67 -29.13
CA ILE A 847 -20.50 -23.98 -27.86
C ILE A 847 -19.77 -22.62 -27.88
N MET A 848 -18.48 -22.61 -28.25
CA MET A 848 -17.66 -21.39 -28.25
C MET A 848 -18.19 -20.31 -29.22
N ASN A 849 -18.81 -20.72 -30.33
CA ASN A 849 -19.43 -19.80 -31.29
C ASN A 849 -20.62 -19.00 -30.72
N LEU A 850 -21.13 -19.32 -29.53
CA LEU A 850 -22.13 -18.47 -28.86
C LEU A 850 -21.62 -17.04 -28.59
N TYR A 851 -20.31 -16.85 -28.46
CA TYR A 851 -19.70 -15.52 -28.39
C TYR A 851 -19.85 -14.72 -29.69
N THR A 852 -19.71 -15.37 -30.84
CA THR A 852 -19.80 -14.70 -32.16
C THR A 852 -21.22 -14.24 -32.50
N ARG A 853 -22.23 -14.90 -31.93
CA ARG A 853 -23.64 -14.65 -32.25
C ARG A 853 -24.30 -13.61 -31.35
N GLY A 854 -23.52 -12.93 -30.49
CA GLY A 854 -24.05 -12.00 -29.49
C GLY A 854 -24.98 -12.65 -28.45
N LYS A 855 -25.06 -14.00 -28.43
CA LYS A 855 -25.94 -14.75 -27.52
C LYS A 855 -25.36 -14.84 -26.11
N VAL A 856 -24.03 -14.87 -26.03
CA VAL A 856 -23.29 -14.82 -24.77
C VAL A 856 -22.23 -13.74 -24.88
N ILE A 857 -22.13 -12.88 -23.87
CA ILE A 857 -21.15 -11.80 -23.81
C ILE A 857 -20.01 -12.18 -22.86
N HIS A 858 -18.79 -11.97 -23.32
CA HIS A 858 -17.57 -12.03 -22.52
C HIS A 858 -16.70 -10.82 -22.86
N ALA A 859 -16.75 -9.83 -21.96
CA ALA A 859 -15.99 -8.59 -22.05
C ALA A 859 -14.91 -8.55 -20.95
N GLY A 860 -13.71 -8.09 -21.31
CA GLY A 860 -12.59 -7.91 -20.39
C GLY A 860 -11.46 -7.17 -21.08
N THR A 861 -10.98 -6.07 -20.48
CA THR A 861 -10.02 -5.14 -21.10
C THR A 861 -8.68 -5.77 -21.46
N PHE A 862 -8.22 -6.75 -20.68
CA PHE A 862 -6.92 -7.38 -20.83
C PHE A 862 -7.00 -8.82 -21.37
N ASN A 863 -8.17 -9.23 -21.87
CA ASN A 863 -8.32 -10.55 -22.43
C ASN A 863 -7.43 -10.70 -23.66
N GLY A 864 -6.55 -11.71 -23.65
CA GLY A 864 -5.63 -11.95 -24.76
C GLY A 864 -4.52 -10.90 -24.90
N TYR A 865 -4.19 -10.16 -23.83
CA TYR A 865 -3.17 -9.11 -23.92
C TYR A 865 -1.81 -9.66 -24.43
N PRO A 866 -1.05 -8.88 -25.23
CA PRO A 866 0.06 -9.42 -26.01
C PRO A 866 1.18 -10.09 -25.22
N LEU A 867 1.59 -9.51 -24.08
CA LEU A 867 2.65 -10.09 -23.25
C LEU A 867 2.22 -11.39 -22.56
N GLY A 868 0.91 -11.55 -22.30
CA GLY A 868 0.33 -12.81 -21.82
C GLY A 868 0.41 -13.90 -22.88
N LEU A 869 0.12 -13.57 -24.15
CA LEU A 869 0.25 -14.52 -25.26
C LEU A 869 1.70 -14.96 -25.47
N ALA A 870 2.66 -14.02 -25.39
CA ALA A 870 4.09 -14.33 -25.43
C ALA A 870 4.50 -15.30 -24.31
N ALA A 871 3.97 -15.13 -23.09
CA ALA A 871 4.20 -16.02 -21.97
C ALA A 871 3.64 -17.43 -22.19
N VAL A 872 2.45 -17.55 -22.77
CA VAL A 872 1.89 -18.85 -23.15
C VAL A 872 2.78 -19.52 -24.18
N LYS A 873 3.17 -18.79 -25.23
CA LYS A 873 4.03 -19.32 -26.30
C LYS A 873 5.36 -19.83 -25.76
N ALA A 874 6.05 -19.01 -24.97
CA ALA A 874 7.35 -19.37 -24.37
C ALA A 874 7.24 -20.61 -23.47
N THR A 875 6.13 -20.77 -22.75
CA THR A 875 5.89 -21.95 -21.90
C THR A 875 5.78 -23.22 -22.74
N TYR A 876 4.97 -23.18 -23.81
CA TYR A 876 4.82 -24.34 -24.69
C TYR A 876 6.12 -24.66 -25.42
N ASP A 877 6.83 -23.66 -25.92
CA ASP A 877 8.12 -23.84 -26.60
C ASP A 877 9.15 -24.53 -25.71
N LEU A 878 9.26 -24.12 -24.44
CA LEU A 878 10.19 -24.74 -23.50
C LEU A 878 9.89 -26.22 -23.26
N VAL A 879 8.61 -26.57 -23.13
CA VAL A 879 8.20 -27.95 -22.88
C VAL A 879 8.31 -28.80 -24.15
N GLU A 880 7.98 -28.25 -25.33
CA GLU A 880 8.17 -28.94 -26.61
C GLU A 880 9.66 -29.21 -26.92
N GLN A 881 10.55 -28.29 -26.53
CA GLN A 881 12.00 -28.42 -26.73
C GLN A 881 12.67 -29.39 -25.74
N ASP A 882 12.02 -29.71 -24.62
CA ASP A 882 12.50 -30.67 -23.64
C ASP A 882 11.44 -31.73 -23.30
N PRO A 883 11.22 -32.72 -24.20
CA PRO A 883 10.23 -33.78 -23.98
C PRO A 883 10.44 -34.59 -22.69
N GLY A 884 11.67 -34.63 -22.16
CA GLY A 884 12.01 -35.33 -20.92
C GLY A 884 11.77 -34.51 -19.64
N CYS A 885 11.26 -33.29 -19.75
CA CYS A 885 11.12 -32.40 -18.59
C CYS A 885 10.16 -32.94 -17.52
N TYR A 886 9.06 -33.57 -17.92
CA TYR A 886 8.07 -34.13 -16.99
C TYR A 886 8.64 -35.33 -16.23
N ASP A 887 9.37 -36.21 -16.90
CA ASP A 887 10.04 -37.36 -16.26
C ASP A 887 11.09 -36.90 -15.27
N ARG A 888 11.90 -35.90 -15.63
CA ARG A 888 12.91 -35.33 -14.73
C ARG A 888 12.30 -34.65 -13.52
N MET A 889 11.23 -33.87 -13.71
CA MET A 889 10.45 -33.30 -12.60
C MET A 889 9.89 -34.40 -11.69
N ALA A 890 9.36 -35.48 -12.29
CA ALA A 890 8.83 -36.61 -11.55
C ALA A 890 9.92 -37.34 -10.76
N ASP A 891 11.11 -37.55 -11.32
CA ASP A 891 12.25 -38.19 -10.66
C ASP A 891 12.71 -37.42 -9.42
N VAL A 892 12.86 -36.10 -9.54
CA VAL A 892 13.24 -35.24 -8.40
C VAL A 892 12.15 -35.27 -7.32
N MET A 893 10.88 -35.14 -7.71
CA MET A 893 9.78 -35.15 -6.74
C MET A 893 9.57 -36.51 -6.09
N ARG A 894 9.84 -37.61 -6.79
CA ARG A 894 9.84 -38.97 -6.19
C ARG A 894 10.91 -39.09 -5.10
N GLN A 895 12.11 -38.55 -5.34
CA GLN A 895 13.18 -38.58 -4.34
C GLN A 895 12.87 -37.69 -3.14
N ILE A 896 12.41 -36.44 -3.37
CA ILE A 896 11.95 -35.53 -2.31
C ILE A 896 10.83 -36.19 -1.49
N SER A 897 9.85 -36.83 -2.14
CA SER A 897 8.76 -37.53 -1.45
C SER A 897 9.27 -38.70 -0.62
N GLY A 898 10.21 -39.49 -1.15
CA GLY A 898 10.85 -40.58 -0.42
C GLY A 898 11.63 -40.11 0.81
N ALA A 899 12.36 -39.00 0.70
CA ALA A 899 13.04 -38.37 1.82
C ALA A 899 12.06 -37.85 2.87
N PHE A 900 10.95 -37.25 2.45
CA PHE A 900 9.93 -36.72 3.35
C PHE A 900 9.24 -37.83 4.15
N VAL A 901 8.88 -38.95 3.50
CA VAL A 901 8.32 -40.13 4.17
C VAL A 901 9.32 -40.72 5.18
N LYS A 902 10.59 -40.90 4.79
CA LYS A 902 11.64 -41.39 5.72
C LYS A 902 11.83 -40.48 6.93
N ALA A 903 11.78 -39.17 6.74
CA ALA A 903 11.90 -38.19 7.83
C ALA A 903 10.70 -38.27 8.79
N ALA A 904 9.50 -38.53 8.27
CA ALA A 904 8.31 -38.76 9.09
C ALA A 904 8.38 -40.09 9.86
N GLU A 905 8.83 -41.16 9.21
CA GLU A 905 9.05 -42.48 9.83
C GLU A 905 10.08 -42.40 10.97
N ALA A 906 11.15 -41.63 10.80
CA ALA A 906 12.20 -41.46 11.83
C ALA A 906 11.69 -40.82 13.14
N VAL A 907 10.50 -40.20 13.12
CA VAL A 907 9.88 -39.53 14.27
C VAL A 907 8.51 -40.15 14.62
N ASP A 908 8.25 -41.38 14.15
CA ASP A 908 7.01 -42.13 14.36
C ASP A 908 5.75 -41.36 13.95
N LEU A 909 5.82 -40.57 12.87
CA LEU A 909 4.68 -39.83 12.32
C LEU A 909 4.25 -40.45 10.98
N PRO A 910 2.98 -40.87 10.83
CA PRO A 910 2.52 -41.44 9.57
C PRO A 910 2.33 -40.33 8.53
N LEU A 911 2.84 -40.54 7.31
CA LEU A 911 2.74 -39.59 6.20
C LEU A 911 2.54 -40.32 4.88
N VAL A 912 1.47 -39.99 4.15
CA VAL A 912 1.25 -40.41 2.76
C VAL A 912 1.41 -39.22 1.84
N ILE A 913 2.04 -39.43 0.68
CA ILE A 913 2.15 -38.45 -0.39
C ILE A 913 1.48 -39.04 -1.65
N GLN A 914 0.52 -38.34 -2.22
CA GLN A 914 -0.26 -38.81 -3.36
C GLN A 914 -0.53 -37.69 -4.39
N GLY A 915 -0.99 -38.08 -5.58
CA GLY A 915 -1.25 -37.16 -6.69
C GLY A 915 -0.28 -37.37 -7.85
N MET A 916 -0.25 -36.41 -8.78
CA MET A 916 0.71 -36.43 -9.89
C MET A 916 2.07 -35.94 -9.40
N PRO A 917 3.20 -36.48 -9.89
CA PRO A 917 4.52 -36.04 -9.46
C PRO A 917 4.77 -34.52 -9.62
N THR A 918 4.06 -33.86 -10.53
CA THR A 918 4.14 -32.41 -10.73
C THR A 918 3.21 -31.58 -9.82
N ALA A 919 2.28 -32.23 -9.13
CA ALA A 919 1.34 -31.64 -8.18
C ALA A 919 0.93 -32.69 -7.13
N LEU A 920 1.77 -32.84 -6.11
CA LEU A 920 1.59 -33.79 -5.02
C LEU A 920 0.89 -33.14 -3.82
N VAL A 921 0.21 -33.97 -3.02
CA VAL A 921 -0.39 -33.60 -1.74
C VAL A 921 0.09 -34.58 -0.69
N TYR A 922 0.55 -34.07 0.45
CA TYR A 922 0.91 -34.90 1.60
C TYR A 922 -0.20 -34.86 2.64
N HIS A 923 -0.36 -35.98 3.35
CA HIS A 923 -1.35 -36.20 4.39
C HIS A 923 -0.70 -36.91 5.57
N SER A 924 -0.74 -36.34 6.77
CA SER A 924 -0.18 -36.93 7.99
C SER A 924 -1.04 -38.10 8.55
N GLN A 925 -1.18 -39.14 7.75
CA GLN A 925 -1.91 -40.38 8.08
C GLN A 925 -1.27 -41.57 7.36
N SER A 926 -1.70 -42.78 7.70
CA SER A 926 -1.09 -44.02 7.21
C SER A 926 -1.68 -44.54 5.90
N THR A 927 -2.83 -44.02 5.47
CA THR A 927 -3.55 -44.51 4.28
C THR A 927 -3.83 -43.36 3.31
N PRO A 928 -3.81 -43.61 2.00
CA PRO A 928 -4.23 -42.61 1.02
C PRO A 928 -5.66 -42.12 1.23
N VAL A 929 -5.91 -40.86 0.87
CA VAL A 929 -7.25 -40.25 0.85
C VAL A 929 -7.94 -40.64 -0.46
N ASP A 930 -9.03 -41.40 -0.35
CA ASP A 930 -9.86 -41.80 -1.52
C ASP A 930 -11.05 -40.86 -1.78
N ARG A 931 -11.38 -40.02 -0.80
CA ARG A 931 -12.45 -39.01 -0.85
C ARG A 931 -12.08 -37.85 0.05
N SER A 932 -12.49 -36.63 -0.30
CA SER A 932 -12.12 -35.41 0.45
C SER A 932 -12.45 -35.46 1.95
N GLU A 933 -13.48 -36.20 2.34
CA GLU A 933 -13.91 -36.41 3.72
C GLU A 933 -12.93 -37.28 4.53
N GLY A 934 -12.05 -38.03 3.86
CA GLY A 934 -10.96 -38.76 4.49
C GLY A 934 -9.87 -37.84 5.04
N TYR A 935 -9.84 -36.57 4.63
CA TYR A 935 -8.93 -35.58 5.19
C TYR A 935 -9.54 -34.99 6.47
N SER A 936 -9.43 -35.75 7.57
CA SER A 936 -9.97 -35.36 8.88
C SER A 936 -9.29 -34.08 9.42
N ASP A 937 -9.96 -33.39 10.34
CA ASP A 937 -9.42 -32.14 10.90
C ASP A 937 -8.11 -32.37 11.66
N LYS A 938 -7.96 -33.53 12.33
CA LYS A 938 -6.69 -33.92 12.96
C LYS A 938 -5.55 -33.98 11.94
N VAL A 939 -5.77 -34.59 10.78
CA VAL A 939 -4.75 -34.71 9.73
C VAL A 939 -4.43 -33.32 9.17
N LYS A 940 -5.45 -32.48 8.92
CA LYS A 940 -5.23 -31.09 8.49
C LYS A 940 -4.37 -30.31 9.49
N PHE A 941 -4.66 -30.40 10.79
CA PHE A 941 -3.88 -29.69 11.82
C PHE A 941 -2.42 -30.15 11.87
N CYS A 942 -2.18 -31.46 11.82
CA CYS A 942 -0.83 -32.01 11.75
C CYS A 942 -0.09 -31.53 10.49
N ASP A 943 -0.74 -31.54 9.32
CA ASP A 943 -0.15 -31.08 8.08
C ASP A 943 0.17 -29.58 8.09
N ILE A 944 -0.68 -28.77 8.73
CA ILE A 944 -0.42 -27.34 8.99
C ILE A 944 0.85 -27.17 9.84
N ILE A 945 0.99 -27.94 10.92
CA ILE A 945 2.17 -27.87 11.80
C ILE A 945 3.44 -28.24 11.03
N ILE A 946 3.42 -29.34 10.27
CA ILE A 946 4.54 -29.77 9.42
C ILE A 946 4.94 -28.66 8.45
N ARG A 947 3.96 -28.03 7.78
CA ARG A 947 4.23 -26.96 6.81
C ARG A 947 4.86 -25.73 7.47
N GLU A 948 4.31 -25.28 8.61
CA GLU A 948 4.73 -24.02 9.24
C GLU A 948 6.11 -24.16 9.87
N ILE A 949 6.44 -25.35 10.38
CA ILE A 949 7.78 -25.65 10.89
C ILE A 949 8.78 -25.78 9.74
N SER A 950 8.43 -26.46 8.66
CA SER A 950 9.32 -26.63 7.50
C SER A 950 9.77 -25.30 6.88
N LYS A 951 8.96 -24.24 6.93
CA LYS A 951 9.35 -22.88 6.52
C LYS A 951 10.57 -22.35 7.29
N ARG A 952 10.69 -22.69 8.58
CA ARG A 952 11.80 -22.29 9.46
C ARG A 952 13.11 -23.00 9.12
N TYR A 953 13.04 -24.02 8.26
CA TYR A 953 14.16 -24.78 7.74
C TYR A 953 14.43 -24.47 6.27
N GLY A 954 13.77 -23.49 5.67
CA GLY A 954 14.00 -23.16 4.27
C GLY A 954 13.17 -23.97 3.29
N ILE A 955 12.10 -24.66 3.71
CA ILE A 955 11.27 -25.49 2.83
C ILE A 955 9.87 -24.87 2.72
N GLN A 956 9.50 -24.41 1.53
CA GLN A 956 8.22 -23.74 1.29
C GLN A 956 7.20 -24.71 0.68
N PHE A 957 6.25 -25.16 1.49
CA PHE A 957 5.08 -25.90 1.01
C PHE A 957 3.88 -24.99 0.75
N SER A 958 2.91 -25.48 -0.02
CA SER A 958 1.63 -24.80 -0.16
C SER A 958 0.86 -24.74 1.17
N PRO A 959 0.09 -23.67 1.45
CA PRO A 959 -0.82 -23.61 2.59
C PRO A 959 -1.85 -24.75 2.67
N LEU A 960 -2.05 -25.51 1.58
CA LEU A 960 -3.01 -26.61 1.49
C LEU A 960 -2.31 -27.98 1.37
N SER A 961 -1.12 -28.13 1.97
CA SER A 961 -0.34 -29.37 2.05
C SER A 961 0.11 -29.93 0.70
N ARG A 962 0.45 -29.05 -0.25
CA ARG A 962 0.81 -29.43 -1.63
C ARG A 962 2.24 -29.09 -1.96
N MET A 963 2.83 -29.91 -2.83
CA MET A 963 4.18 -29.76 -3.36
C MET A 963 4.12 -29.75 -4.89
N TYR A 964 4.78 -28.78 -5.51
CA TYR A 964 4.81 -28.63 -6.96
C TYR A 964 6.25 -28.64 -7.46
N SER A 965 6.46 -29.29 -8.60
CA SER A 965 7.75 -29.26 -9.30
C SER A 965 7.87 -28.06 -10.23
N ASN A 966 9.07 -27.79 -10.75
CA ASN A 966 9.28 -26.86 -11.86
C ASN A 966 10.37 -27.39 -12.81
N LEU A 967 10.42 -26.85 -14.04
CA LEU A 967 11.29 -27.34 -15.13
C LEU A 967 12.79 -27.30 -14.79
N LEU A 968 13.20 -26.41 -13.87
CA LEU A 968 14.59 -26.18 -13.48
C LEU A 968 15.01 -26.96 -12.23
N MET A 969 14.17 -27.88 -11.76
CA MET A 969 14.52 -28.74 -10.63
C MET A 969 15.69 -29.69 -10.93
N SER A 970 16.51 -29.94 -9.92
CA SER A 970 17.74 -30.75 -10.04
C SER A 970 18.01 -31.62 -8.80
N GLN A 971 19.05 -32.44 -8.87
CA GLN A 971 19.51 -33.25 -7.74
C GLN A 971 20.00 -32.41 -6.54
N ASP A 972 20.37 -31.15 -6.77
CA ASP A 972 20.73 -30.23 -5.69
C ASP A 972 19.51 -29.87 -4.83
N ASP A 973 18.30 -29.94 -5.41
CA ASP A 973 17.03 -29.74 -4.69
C ASP A 973 16.71 -30.92 -3.77
N VAL A 974 17.01 -32.14 -4.21
CA VAL A 974 16.88 -33.35 -3.39
C VAL A 974 17.81 -33.24 -2.18
N ARG A 975 19.09 -32.91 -2.39
CA ARG A 975 20.06 -32.77 -1.29
C ARG A 975 19.68 -31.66 -0.33
N PHE A 976 19.29 -30.49 -0.84
CA PHE A 976 18.84 -29.38 0.00
C PHE A 976 17.68 -29.79 0.91
N PHE A 977 16.70 -30.52 0.35
CA PHE A 977 15.56 -31.03 1.10
C PHE A 977 15.97 -32.07 2.16
N GLU A 978 16.76 -33.07 1.78
CA GLU A 978 17.25 -34.13 2.68
C GLU A 978 18.03 -33.58 3.88
N GLU A 979 18.88 -32.58 3.68
CA GLU A 979 19.67 -31.93 4.74
C GLU A 979 18.83 -31.21 5.80
N ARG A 980 17.55 -30.92 5.51
CA ARG A 980 16.71 -30.01 6.32
C ARG A 980 15.43 -30.66 6.85
N ILE A 981 14.85 -31.59 6.09
CA ILE A 981 13.52 -32.13 6.41
C ILE A 981 13.52 -33.01 7.67
N PHE A 982 14.60 -33.74 7.96
CA PHE A 982 14.68 -34.57 9.16
C PHE A 982 14.58 -33.75 10.45
N ASP A 983 15.34 -32.67 10.54
CA ASP A 983 15.29 -31.76 11.69
C ASP A 983 13.93 -31.04 11.78
N ALA A 984 13.36 -30.65 10.64
CA ALA A 984 12.03 -30.06 10.58
C ALA A 984 10.95 -31.02 11.11
N MET A 985 11.05 -32.31 10.75
CA MET A 985 10.12 -33.35 11.21
C MET A 985 10.27 -33.68 12.70
N GLU A 986 11.49 -33.69 13.23
CA GLU A 986 11.72 -33.86 14.67
C GLU A 986 11.02 -32.76 15.49
N ASN A 987 11.14 -31.51 15.04
CA ASN A 987 10.49 -30.39 15.70
C ASN A 987 8.97 -30.35 15.44
N ALA A 988 8.51 -30.76 14.26
CA ALA A 988 7.08 -30.95 14.00
C ALA A 988 6.48 -31.99 14.91
N ARG A 989 7.17 -33.11 15.14
CA ARG A 989 6.72 -34.15 16.07
C ARG A 989 6.57 -33.62 17.49
N LYS A 990 7.55 -32.86 17.99
CA LYS A 990 7.49 -32.25 19.33
C LYS A 990 6.27 -31.33 19.48
N VAL A 991 6.00 -30.49 18.48
CA VAL A 991 4.84 -29.59 18.51
C VAL A 991 3.53 -30.37 18.45
N ILE A 992 3.42 -31.36 17.55
CA ILE A 992 2.24 -32.24 17.44
C ILE A 992 1.99 -32.96 18.77
N ASP A 993 3.03 -33.53 19.38
CA ASP A 993 2.91 -34.19 20.68
C ASP A 993 2.40 -33.23 21.74
N ILE A 994 2.91 -32.00 21.82
CA ILE A 994 2.41 -31.00 22.78
C ILE A 994 0.95 -30.64 22.48
N THR A 995 0.60 -30.39 21.22
CA THR A 995 -0.75 -30.01 20.79
C THR A 995 -1.79 -31.10 21.12
N PHE A 996 -1.40 -32.38 21.11
CA PHE A 996 -2.30 -33.50 21.38
C PHE A 996 -2.01 -34.26 22.70
N LYS A 997 -1.08 -33.81 23.55
CA LYS A 997 -0.72 -34.44 24.85
C LYS A 997 -1.66 -34.10 26.00
N GLU A 998 -2.47 -33.04 25.89
CA GLU A 998 -3.59 -32.81 26.80
C GLU A 998 -4.80 -33.55 26.24
N GLY A 999 -5.13 -34.70 26.84
CA GLY A 999 -6.16 -35.63 26.36
C GLY A 999 -7.52 -34.99 26.08
N VAL A 1000 -7.69 -34.47 24.87
CA VAL A 1000 -8.97 -34.22 24.24
C VAL A 1000 -9.02 -35.14 23.03
N GLU A 1001 -9.63 -36.30 23.22
CA GLU A 1001 -10.23 -37.04 22.11
C GLU A 1001 -11.18 -36.07 21.38
N ALA A 1002 -10.89 -35.83 20.10
CA ALA A 1002 -11.79 -35.13 19.19
C ALA A 1002 -12.81 -36.10 18.60
#